data_AF-A0A7U3D037-F1
#
_entry.id   AF-A0A7U3D037-F1
#
_cell.length_a   1.000
_cell.length_b   1.000
_cell.length_c   1.000
_cell.angle_alpha   90.00
_cell.angle_beta   90.00
_cell.angle_gamma   90.00
#
_symmetry.space_group_name_H-M   'P 1'
#
loop_
_entity.id
_entity.type
_entity.pdbx_description
1 polymer ?
#
loop_
_entity_poly.entity_id
_entity_poly.type
_entity_poly.pdbx_seq_one_letter_code
_entity_poly.pdbx_strand_id
1 'polypeptide(L)'
;MARRAVNDMAKEFVDEVKGFMGDMGFENPQGGTTFKIGGKQVAAAGGFGNIYIIIDCVLSQEIGDRGNIKSKIEEWRGNYEIFKNGLEEEDILKKYNDVRLVIATKRIRLNEQDRNLAAGNNPKVYIWNEQFFEYYKDLKKKIGKYAKYELLREINFPEELTLRDVPAIKPNGFFGTDLGINYYIASVNPLDLLKISYVARRERGDQAFYQRMISENKINQIEYYINHNRKQFYNNVIVAINDRDRIKFTPSKALEDRQEIGELTIEKTTEPLWIIDGQHRLYGYAKAEEKLNSNRSDREKNNKEKTNWKIPVSFVVGLDTKLQGELFMDINTTQTSLSADYIWDLYSIYNESKLEGFISKLIKKMNVGDGYFKGKIYIPSSSIKKDKGQLTISKIGRAIKENKQIFNEMISSKRDEEEVNKAFRIINTYFEYINEKNIEYANFFSSSVGIQTILPLLKTFTNAYDGDEDKVKEYIEILVKDLDNSEFYKGKNLKKELSKTLGNKTTKEEFINNLINEVNEIIIDEGRQDGLKLLPSNESKSIFAILEKKLRNLINDKLSAINKNWLQTRGVDRTKYENLLKKAKEKTPGGIWAKAGFGECITVMNRNDNWPIFEKLFVSLKGYKNKKELIDDLGRIYEYGRIPAYHGDEREDKVSKYNRQAAEKLAKKLLTVLESLS
;
A
#
# COMPACT_ATOMS: atom_id res chain seq x y z
N MET A 1 28.92 18.00 26.24
CA MET A 1 27.88 18.28 25.22
C MET A 1 26.86 17.15 25.07
N ALA A 2 27.27 15.88 24.90
CA ALA A 2 26.35 14.75 24.73
C ALA A 2 25.30 14.56 25.86
N ARG A 3 25.70 14.63 27.15
CA ARG A 3 24.75 14.52 28.28
C ARG A 3 23.70 15.64 28.34
N ARG A 4 24.06 16.86 27.90
CA ARG A 4 23.13 18.00 27.86
C ARG A 4 22.08 17.78 26.77
N ALA A 5 22.50 17.35 25.58
CA ALA A 5 21.61 16.99 24.49
C ALA A 5 20.63 15.86 24.85
N VAL A 6 21.06 14.86 25.62
CA VAL A 6 20.18 13.77 26.07
C VAL A 6 19.14 14.25 27.08
N ASN A 7 19.53 15.08 28.04
CA ASN A 7 18.59 15.67 28.99
C ASN A 7 17.58 16.60 28.30
N ASP A 8 18.04 17.36 27.29
CA ASP A 8 17.17 18.21 26.49
C ASP A 8 16.15 17.37 25.69
N MET A 9 16.60 16.29 25.03
CA MET A 9 15.71 15.35 24.33
C MET A 9 14.70 14.66 25.26
N ALA A 10 15.12 14.29 26.48
CA ALA A 10 14.22 13.68 27.46
C ALA A 10 13.14 14.67 27.91
N LYS A 11 13.52 15.93 28.15
CA LYS A 11 12.58 17.00 28.50
C LYS A 11 11.59 17.28 27.36
N GLU A 12 12.08 17.38 26.12
CA GLU A 12 11.23 17.54 24.94
C GLU A 12 10.21 16.41 24.79
N PHE A 13 10.62 15.16 25.08
CA PHE A 13 9.70 14.02 25.01
C PHE A 13 8.62 14.09 26.09
N VAL A 14 8.96 14.48 27.33
CA VAL A 14 7.98 14.69 28.39
C VAL A 14 6.98 15.79 28.02
N ASP A 15 7.48 16.93 27.52
CA ASP A 15 6.63 18.04 27.08
C ASP A 15 5.73 17.63 25.90
N GLU A 16 6.22 16.81 24.97
CA GLU A 16 5.45 16.23 23.87
C GLU A 16 4.29 15.36 24.38
N VAL A 17 4.55 14.45 25.32
CA VAL A 17 3.53 13.55 25.89
C VAL A 17 2.49 14.34 26.70
N LYS A 18 2.94 15.33 27.48
CA LYS A 18 2.03 16.20 28.23
C LYS A 18 1.14 17.04 27.30
N GLY A 19 1.73 17.62 26.26
CA GLY A 19 0.98 18.36 25.23
C GLY A 19 -0.07 17.47 24.55
N PHE A 20 0.31 16.23 24.23
CA PHE A 20 -0.61 15.24 23.66
C PHE A 20 -1.83 14.97 24.55
N MET A 21 -1.68 14.87 25.87
CA MET A 21 -2.81 14.70 26.80
C MET A 21 -3.79 15.88 26.73
N GLY A 22 -3.27 17.11 26.69
CA GLY A 22 -4.08 18.32 26.51
C GLY A 22 -4.82 18.35 25.17
N ASP A 23 -4.11 18.06 24.07
CA ASP A 23 -4.66 18.06 22.72
C ASP A 23 -5.77 17.01 22.53
N MET A 24 -5.65 15.86 23.20
CA MET A 24 -6.65 14.80 23.20
C MET A 24 -7.86 15.11 24.08
N GLY A 25 -7.81 16.17 24.89
CA GLY A 25 -8.93 16.63 25.70
C GLY A 25 -9.10 15.84 27.00
N PHE A 26 -7.99 15.35 27.57
CA PHE A 26 -7.97 14.85 28.95
C PHE A 26 -8.12 16.01 29.93
N GLU A 27 -8.78 15.74 31.05
CA GLU A 27 -8.95 16.68 32.14
C GLU A 27 -7.68 16.74 32.99
N ASN A 28 -7.40 17.91 33.59
CA ASN A 28 -6.27 18.10 34.51
C ASN A 28 -4.92 17.56 33.96
N PRO A 29 -4.50 17.92 32.73
CA PRO A 29 -3.22 17.47 32.20
C PRO A 29 -2.07 18.06 33.02
N GLN A 30 -1.34 17.20 33.73
CA GLN A 30 -0.23 17.55 34.62
C GLN A 30 1.02 16.74 34.25
N GLY A 31 2.17 17.07 34.84
CA GLY A 31 3.44 16.44 34.47
C GLY A 31 4.62 17.37 34.49
N GLY A 32 5.81 16.78 34.59
CA GLY A 32 7.10 17.47 34.56
C GLY A 32 7.97 17.13 35.78
N THR A 33 9.03 17.93 35.98
CA THR A 33 10.02 17.68 37.05
C THR A 33 9.51 17.97 38.46
N THR A 34 8.46 18.78 38.60
CA THR A 34 7.91 19.20 39.89
C THR A 34 6.62 18.46 40.26
N PHE A 35 5.99 17.78 39.31
CA PHE A 35 4.71 17.11 39.54
C PHE A 35 4.92 15.73 40.16
N LYS A 36 4.24 15.47 41.28
CA LYS A 36 4.35 14.23 42.03
C LYS A 36 2.96 13.72 42.43
N ILE A 37 2.82 12.40 42.49
CA ILE A 37 1.65 11.71 43.04
C ILE A 37 2.17 10.65 44.00
N GLY A 38 1.70 10.65 45.25
CA GLY A 38 2.22 9.75 46.30
C GLY A 38 3.73 9.88 46.50
N GLY A 39 4.28 11.09 46.34
CA GLY A 39 5.72 11.38 46.43
C GLY A 39 6.57 10.92 45.23
N LYS A 40 6.00 10.23 44.24
CA LYS A 40 6.69 9.79 43.02
C LYS A 40 6.55 10.83 41.91
N GLN A 41 7.66 11.12 41.21
CA GLN A 41 7.63 12.03 40.06
C GLN A 41 6.87 11.39 38.89
N VAL A 42 6.02 12.18 38.23
CA VAL A 42 5.21 11.72 37.10
C VAL A 42 5.51 12.56 35.87
N ALA A 43 5.88 11.90 34.76
CA ALA A 43 6.26 12.60 33.53
C ALA A 43 5.06 13.32 32.91
N ALA A 44 3.95 12.62 32.73
CA ALA A 44 2.69 13.20 32.30
C ALA A 44 1.50 12.46 32.93
N ALA A 45 0.39 13.15 33.10
CA ALA A 45 -0.85 12.55 33.57
C ALA A 45 -2.06 13.32 33.06
N GLY A 46 -3.23 12.68 33.11
CA GLY A 46 -4.51 13.31 32.77
C GLY A 46 -5.68 12.40 33.08
N GLY A 47 -6.83 13.00 33.38
CA GLY A 47 -8.03 12.31 33.80
C GLY A 47 -9.11 12.25 32.73
N PHE A 48 -9.97 11.24 32.83
CA PHE A 48 -11.18 11.13 32.03
C PHE A 48 -12.22 10.32 32.80
N GLY A 49 -13.43 10.86 32.98
CA GLY A 49 -14.45 10.24 33.83
C GLY A 49 -13.92 10.04 35.26
N ASN A 50 -13.91 8.80 35.73
CA ASN A 50 -13.36 8.38 37.02
C ASN A 50 -11.92 7.82 36.93
N ILE A 51 -11.31 7.81 35.75
CA ILE A 51 -9.97 7.25 35.53
C ILE A 51 -8.92 8.36 35.47
N TYR A 52 -7.76 8.11 36.10
CA TYR A 52 -6.56 8.92 35.94
C TYR A 52 -5.44 8.11 35.29
N ILE A 53 -4.88 8.64 34.20
CA ILE A 53 -3.79 8.02 33.44
C ILE A 53 -2.49 8.62 33.93
N ILE A 54 -1.55 7.77 34.34
CA ILE A 54 -0.25 8.16 34.85
C ILE A 54 0.84 7.59 33.95
N ILE A 55 1.62 8.47 33.35
CA ILE A 55 2.55 8.16 32.26
C ILE A 55 3.99 8.39 32.73
N ASP A 56 4.83 7.37 32.59
CA ASP A 56 6.30 7.51 32.61
C ASP A 56 6.84 7.60 31.18
N CYS A 57 7.99 8.25 30.99
CA CYS A 57 8.63 8.42 29.69
C CYS A 57 10.00 7.75 29.66
N VAL A 58 10.20 6.81 28.73
CA VAL A 58 11.48 6.11 28.55
C VAL A 58 12.03 6.42 27.16
N LEU A 59 13.23 6.98 27.13
CA LEU A 59 13.95 7.39 25.91
C LEU A 59 15.27 6.63 25.80
N SER A 60 15.57 6.11 24.60
CA SER A 60 16.91 5.61 24.27
C SER A 60 17.75 6.65 23.52
N GLN A 61 19.08 6.63 23.74
CA GLN A 61 20.04 7.44 22.97
C GLN A 61 20.23 6.88 21.55
N GLU A 62 20.36 5.56 21.43
CA GLU A 62 20.50 4.87 20.15
C GLU A 62 19.16 4.32 19.67
N ILE A 63 18.90 4.46 18.37
CA ILE A 63 17.66 3.96 17.76
C ILE A 63 17.64 2.43 17.83
N GLY A 64 16.64 1.89 18.50
CA GLY A 64 16.39 0.45 18.53
C GLY A 64 17.09 -0.31 19.66
N ASP A 65 17.70 0.40 20.62
CA ASP A 65 18.10 -0.19 21.89
C ASP A 65 16.86 -0.77 22.62
N ARG A 66 17.07 -1.85 23.36
CA ARG A 66 16.04 -2.40 24.26
C ARG A 66 15.79 -1.47 25.44
N GLY A 67 16.80 -0.72 25.86
CA GLY A 67 16.78 0.02 27.11
C GLY A 67 16.48 -0.90 28.31
N ASN A 68 16.23 -0.31 29.48
CA ASN A 68 15.82 -1.06 30.68
C ASN A 68 14.29 -1.10 30.83
N ILE A 69 13.57 -1.39 29.73
CA ILE A 69 12.11 -1.31 29.69
C ILE A 69 11.45 -2.31 30.66
N LYS A 70 12.03 -3.50 30.83
CA LYS A 70 11.57 -4.52 31.77
C LYS A 70 11.53 -3.98 33.22
N SER A 71 12.66 -3.45 33.69
CA SER A 71 12.75 -2.89 35.04
C SER A 71 11.78 -1.73 35.23
N LYS A 72 11.56 -0.93 34.17
CA LYS A 72 10.60 0.17 34.21
C LYS A 72 9.15 -0.30 34.32
N ILE A 73 8.77 -1.35 33.59
CA ILE A 73 7.43 -1.96 33.72
C ILE A 73 7.20 -2.45 35.15
N GLU A 74 8.18 -3.15 35.74
CA GLU A 74 8.08 -3.68 37.10
C GLU A 74 8.03 -2.56 38.15
N GLU A 75 8.89 -1.55 38.03
CA GLU A 75 8.90 -0.36 38.90
C GLU A 75 7.56 0.38 38.85
N TRP A 76 7.07 0.68 37.64
CA TRP A 76 5.84 1.45 37.46
C TRP A 76 4.63 0.71 38.01
N ARG A 77 4.57 -0.61 37.80
CA ARG A 77 3.55 -1.47 38.39
C ARG A 77 3.62 -1.48 39.93
N GLY A 78 4.81 -1.58 40.50
CA GLY A 78 5.01 -1.58 41.95
C GLY A 78 4.55 -0.28 42.63
N ASN A 79 4.51 0.84 41.90
CA ASN A 79 4.04 2.12 42.40
C ASN A 79 2.50 2.30 42.34
N TYR A 80 1.73 1.30 41.88
CA TYR A 80 0.28 1.45 41.67
C TYR A 80 -0.49 1.91 42.91
N GLU A 81 -0.32 1.23 44.05
CA GLU A 81 -1.02 1.60 45.29
C GLU A 81 -0.56 2.98 45.81
N ILE A 82 0.71 3.32 45.61
CA ILE A 82 1.25 4.65 45.94
C ILE A 82 0.54 5.73 45.12
N PHE A 83 0.37 5.49 43.83
CA PHE A 83 -0.34 6.42 42.97
C PHE A 83 -1.80 6.55 43.34
N LYS A 84 -2.48 5.42 43.59
CA LYS A 84 -3.89 5.41 43.98
C LYS A 84 -4.13 6.22 45.25
N ASN A 85 -3.37 5.96 46.31
CA ASN A 85 -3.45 6.72 47.56
C ASN A 85 -3.09 8.21 47.34
N GLY A 86 -2.07 8.48 46.53
CA GLY A 86 -1.67 9.85 46.22
C GLY A 86 -2.73 10.66 45.45
N LEU A 87 -3.65 10.02 44.71
CA LEU A 87 -4.78 10.73 44.10
C LEU A 87 -5.82 11.15 45.15
N GLU A 88 -6.02 10.35 46.20
CA GLU A 88 -6.98 10.63 47.27
C GLU A 88 -6.54 11.81 48.16
N GLU A 89 -5.23 12.05 48.29
CA GLU A 89 -4.65 13.15 49.05
C GLU A 89 -4.79 14.52 48.36
N GLU A 90 -5.01 14.53 47.04
CA GLU A 90 -5.05 15.74 46.22
C GLU A 90 -6.50 16.13 45.88
N ASP A 91 -6.95 17.31 46.32
CA ASP A 91 -8.36 17.74 46.22
C ASP A 91 -8.94 17.72 44.80
N ILE A 92 -8.12 18.02 43.80
CA ILE A 92 -8.53 18.04 42.38
C ILE A 92 -8.58 16.62 41.80
N LEU A 93 -7.77 15.70 42.34
CA LEU A 93 -7.56 14.37 41.79
C LEU A 93 -8.38 13.28 42.49
N LYS A 94 -8.84 13.51 43.73
CA LYS A 94 -9.63 12.53 44.52
C LYS A 94 -10.92 12.06 43.86
N LYS A 95 -11.40 12.76 42.82
CA LYS A 95 -12.56 12.33 42.02
C LYS A 95 -12.26 11.11 41.13
N TYR A 96 -10.99 10.85 40.85
CA TYR A 96 -10.54 9.71 40.08
C TYR A 96 -10.23 8.55 41.03
N ASN A 97 -10.91 7.42 40.85
CA ASN A 97 -10.80 6.25 41.72
C ASN A 97 -10.21 5.02 41.02
N ASP A 98 -9.88 5.15 39.74
CA ASP A 98 -9.26 4.10 38.93
C ASP A 98 -8.00 4.65 38.24
N VAL A 99 -6.90 3.90 38.32
CA VAL A 99 -5.59 4.31 37.82
C VAL A 99 -5.20 3.44 36.62
N ARG A 100 -4.74 4.10 35.55
CA ARG A 100 -4.18 3.44 34.36
C ARG A 100 -2.71 3.81 34.22
N LEU A 101 -1.85 2.80 34.26
CA LEU A 101 -0.40 2.97 34.18
C LEU A 101 0.06 2.87 32.74
N VAL A 102 0.78 3.89 32.26
CA VAL A 102 1.30 3.95 30.90
C VAL A 102 2.81 4.18 30.93
N ILE A 103 3.53 3.54 30.02
CA ILE A 103 4.91 3.86 29.69
C ILE A 103 4.96 4.35 28.25
N ALA A 104 5.30 5.62 28.07
CA ALA A 104 5.57 6.23 26.78
C ALA A 104 7.02 5.92 26.37
N THR A 105 7.24 5.41 25.16
CA THR A 105 8.57 5.04 24.68
C THR A 105 8.97 5.79 23.42
N LYS A 106 10.24 6.20 23.37
CA LYS A 106 10.86 6.84 22.19
C LYS A 106 12.22 6.18 21.91
N ARG A 107 12.44 5.75 20.67
CA ARG A 107 13.62 5.05 20.15
C ARG A 107 13.89 3.67 20.77
N ILE A 108 12.89 3.07 21.42
CA ILE A 108 13.00 1.77 22.08
C ILE A 108 12.43 0.66 21.20
N ARG A 109 13.15 -0.46 21.09
CA ARG A 109 12.64 -1.67 20.44
C ARG A 109 11.99 -2.60 21.47
N LEU A 110 10.68 -2.78 21.35
CA LEU A 110 9.90 -3.72 22.16
C LEU A 110 9.88 -5.11 21.52
N ASN A 111 10.17 -6.15 22.29
CA ASN A 111 9.95 -7.54 21.87
C ASN A 111 8.60 -8.08 22.41
N GLU A 112 8.29 -9.33 22.09
CA GLU A 112 7.06 -9.98 22.55
C GLU A 112 7.04 -10.23 24.07
N GLN A 113 8.20 -10.54 24.67
CA GLN A 113 8.32 -10.73 26.12
C GLN A 113 8.02 -9.45 26.90
N ASP A 114 8.47 -8.29 26.43
CA ASP A 114 8.21 -6.98 27.05
C ASP A 114 6.71 -6.67 27.00
N ARG A 115 6.07 -6.94 25.85
CA ARG A 115 4.62 -6.75 25.66
C ARG A 115 3.83 -7.69 26.57
N ASN A 116 4.22 -8.95 26.65
CA ASN A 116 3.57 -9.95 27.49
C ASN A 116 3.75 -9.62 28.97
N LEU A 117 4.93 -9.14 29.38
CA LEU A 117 5.17 -8.69 30.74
C LEU A 117 4.30 -7.49 31.11
N ALA A 118 4.16 -6.51 30.20
CA ALA A 118 3.36 -5.31 30.43
C ALA A 118 1.85 -5.64 30.52
N ALA A 119 1.38 -6.54 29.64
CA ALA A 119 -0.03 -6.91 29.52
C ALA A 119 -0.51 -8.00 30.49
N GLY A 120 0.34 -8.95 30.85
CA GLY A 120 -0.05 -10.22 31.50
C GLY A 120 -0.22 -10.19 33.02
N ASN A 121 0.18 -9.10 33.68
CA ASN A 121 0.12 -8.96 35.13
C ASN A 121 -0.82 -7.82 35.54
N ASN A 122 -1.39 -7.91 36.74
CA ASN A 122 -2.24 -6.87 37.32
C ASN A 122 -1.44 -5.99 38.31
N PRO A 123 -1.55 -4.65 38.26
CA PRO A 123 -2.20 -3.85 37.22
C PRO A 123 -1.45 -3.92 35.88
N LYS A 124 -2.23 -3.87 34.81
CA LYS A 124 -1.74 -3.79 33.44
C LYS A 124 -0.97 -2.49 33.24
N VAL A 125 0.18 -2.59 32.57
CA VAL A 125 0.97 -1.43 32.13
C VAL A 125 0.81 -1.31 30.62
N TYR A 126 0.27 -0.19 30.17
CA TYR A 126 0.09 0.10 28.75
C TYR A 126 1.37 0.71 28.18
N ILE A 127 1.71 0.39 26.93
CA ILE A 127 2.90 0.95 26.28
C ILE A 127 2.47 1.81 25.09
N TRP A 128 2.85 3.08 25.10
CA TRP A 128 2.60 4.03 24.01
C TRP A 128 3.93 4.40 23.33
N ASN A 129 4.19 3.83 22.17
CA ASN A 129 5.41 4.12 21.41
C ASN A 129 5.20 5.32 20.45
N GLU A 130 6.23 5.69 19.69
CA GLU A 130 6.16 6.76 18.69
C GLU A 130 5.00 6.59 17.70
N GLN A 131 4.78 5.35 17.22
CA GLN A 131 3.71 5.03 16.28
C GLN A 131 2.32 5.32 16.86
N PHE A 132 2.12 5.01 18.14
CA PHE A 132 0.89 5.34 18.87
C PHE A 132 0.62 6.85 18.84
N PHE A 133 1.61 7.67 19.20
CA PHE A 133 1.44 9.13 19.22
C PHE A 133 1.23 9.71 17.82
N GLU A 134 1.99 9.25 16.83
CA GLU A 134 1.83 9.68 15.43
C GLU A 134 0.44 9.37 14.90
N TYR A 135 -0.05 8.15 15.16
CA TYR A 135 -1.37 7.72 14.79
C TYR A 135 -2.44 8.64 15.40
N TYR A 136 -2.42 8.84 16.73
CA TYR A 136 -3.50 9.58 17.40
C TYR A 136 -3.45 11.06 17.11
N LYS A 137 -2.26 11.64 16.87
CA LYS A 137 -2.11 12.99 16.35
C LYS A 137 -2.73 13.12 14.95
N ASP A 138 -2.52 12.14 14.07
CA ASP A 138 -3.13 12.11 12.73
C ASP A 138 -4.66 11.90 12.79
N LEU A 139 -5.14 11.01 13.66
CA LEU A 139 -6.57 10.79 13.88
C LEU A 139 -7.24 12.05 14.42
N LYS A 140 -6.63 12.70 15.42
CA LYS A 140 -7.11 13.97 15.99
C LYS A 140 -7.26 15.05 14.93
N LYS A 141 -6.29 15.19 14.01
CA LYS A 141 -6.39 16.12 12.86
C LYS A 141 -7.59 15.80 11.96
N LYS A 142 -7.93 14.51 11.82
CA LYS A 142 -9.00 14.04 10.93
C LYS A 142 -10.39 14.07 11.54
N ILE A 143 -10.55 13.86 12.85
CA ILE A 143 -11.89 13.73 13.48
C ILE A 143 -12.06 14.55 14.75
N GLY A 144 -11.10 15.41 15.08
CA GLY A 144 -11.18 16.34 16.20
C GLY A 144 -11.34 15.61 17.55
N LYS A 145 -12.19 16.15 18.41
CA LYS A 145 -12.41 15.64 19.78
C LYS A 145 -12.86 14.18 19.86
N TYR A 146 -13.33 13.57 18.78
CA TYR A 146 -13.78 12.18 18.79
C TYR A 146 -12.62 11.18 18.79
N ALA A 147 -11.41 11.58 18.38
CA ALA A 147 -10.22 10.73 18.43
C ALA A 147 -9.94 10.19 19.85
N LYS A 148 -10.34 10.93 20.89
CA LYS A 148 -10.18 10.53 22.28
C LYS A 148 -10.92 9.24 22.62
N TYR A 149 -12.12 9.03 22.07
CA TYR A 149 -12.90 7.82 22.35
C TYR A 149 -12.25 6.58 21.76
N GLU A 150 -11.50 6.72 20.67
CA GLU A 150 -10.72 5.62 20.12
C GLU A 150 -9.44 5.37 20.92
N LEU A 151 -8.86 6.39 21.54
CA LEU A 151 -7.70 6.25 22.43
C LEU A 151 -8.06 5.58 23.75
N LEU A 152 -9.17 6.00 24.37
CA LEU A 152 -9.65 5.48 25.64
C LEU A 152 -9.84 3.95 25.63
N ARG A 153 -10.06 3.35 24.46
CA ARG A 153 -10.21 1.90 24.28
C ARG A 153 -8.89 1.16 24.37
N GLU A 154 -7.79 1.80 23.98
CA GLU A 154 -6.44 1.24 24.11
C GLU A 154 -6.06 1.03 25.57
N ILE A 155 -6.73 1.74 26.49
CA ILE A 155 -6.56 1.65 27.94
C ILE A 155 -7.75 0.99 28.66
N ASN A 156 -8.61 0.26 27.93
CA ASN A 156 -9.77 -0.46 28.46
C ASN A 156 -10.74 0.44 29.27
N PHE A 157 -10.91 1.70 28.88
CA PHE A 157 -11.86 2.60 29.53
C PHE A 157 -13.31 2.13 29.30
N PRO A 158 -14.15 2.01 30.36
CA PRO A 158 -15.55 1.69 30.23
C PRO A 158 -16.31 2.83 29.57
N GLU A 159 -17.09 2.56 28.54
CA GLU A 159 -17.90 3.59 27.91
C GLU A 159 -18.85 4.28 28.90
N GLU A 160 -19.11 5.58 28.69
CA GLU A 160 -20.05 6.33 29.54
C GLU A 160 -21.48 6.31 28.98
N LEU A 161 -21.64 5.92 27.71
CA LEU A 161 -22.90 6.04 26.98
C LEU A 161 -23.61 4.69 26.86
N THR A 162 -24.84 4.63 27.37
CA THR A 162 -25.84 3.61 27.00
C THR A 162 -26.69 4.17 25.87
N LEU A 163 -26.84 3.45 24.76
CA LEU A 163 -27.88 3.77 23.76
C LEU A 163 -29.17 3.10 24.18
N ARG A 164 -30.20 3.89 24.50
CA ARG A 164 -31.53 3.39 24.90
C ARG A 164 -32.56 3.65 23.82
N ASP A 165 -33.61 2.85 23.85
CA ASP A 165 -34.85 3.06 23.10
C ASP A 165 -34.60 3.31 21.60
N VAL A 166 -33.60 2.62 21.03
CA VAL A 166 -33.25 2.78 19.62
C VAL A 166 -34.22 1.94 18.78
N PRO A 167 -35.09 2.54 17.94
CA PRO A 167 -36.02 1.76 17.14
C PRO A 167 -35.27 0.84 16.19
N ALA A 168 -35.61 -0.44 16.22
CA ALA A 168 -34.89 -1.48 15.49
C ALA A 168 -35.82 -2.55 14.89
N ILE A 169 -35.33 -3.17 13.82
CA ILE A 169 -35.93 -4.32 13.16
C ILE A 169 -34.99 -5.50 13.35
N LYS A 170 -35.53 -6.64 13.79
CA LYS A 170 -34.86 -7.93 13.88
C LYS A 170 -35.46 -8.87 12.84
N PRO A 171 -34.77 -9.17 11.73
CA PRO A 171 -35.23 -10.16 10.77
C PRO A 171 -35.22 -11.57 11.38
N ASN A 172 -36.25 -12.37 11.10
CA ASN A 172 -36.30 -13.78 11.46
C ASN A 172 -35.59 -14.61 10.38
N GLY A 173 -34.97 -15.74 10.77
CA GLY A 173 -34.32 -16.65 9.82
C GLY A 173 -33.07 -16.08 9.16
N PHE A 174 -32.38 -15.13 9.79
CA PHE A 174 -31.09 -14.65 9.31
C PHE A 174 -30.07 -15.80 9.31
N PHE A 175 -29.26 -15.89 8.26
CA PHE A 175 -28.26 -16.96 8.15
C PHE A 175 -27.27 -16.88 9.32
N GLY A 176 -27.12 -17.98 10.06
CA GLY A 176 -26.32 -18.03 11.29
C GLY A 176 -27.08 -17.82 12.59
N THR A 177 -28.42 -17.66 12.56
CA THR A 177 -29.24 -17.65 13.78
C THR A 177 -29.05 -18.95 14.58
N ASP A 178 -28.92 -20.10 13.90
CA ASP A 178 -28.62 -21.40 14.50
C ASP A 178 -27.22 -21.47 15.15
N LEU A 179 -26.32 -20.55 14.77
CA LEU A 179 -24.99 -20.37 15.38
C LEU A 179 -25.03 -19.32 16.51
N GLY A 180 -26.21 -18.83 16.87
CA GLY A 180 -26.43 -17.80 17.89
C GLY A 180 -26.07 -16.39 17.43
N ILE A 181 -26.02 -16.14 16.11
CA ILE A 181 -25.80 -14.81 15.55
C ILE A 181 -27.14 -14.07 15.46
N ASN A 182 -27.25 -12.92 16.12
CA ASN A 182 -28.41 -12.04 15.99
C ASN A 182 -28.10 -10.85 15.10
N TYR A 183 -29.09 -10.40 14.34
CA TYR A 183 -28.96 -9.28 13.41
C TYR A 183 -30.06 -8.24 13.64
N TYR A 184 -29.67 -6.97 13.76
CA TYR A 184 -30.60 -5.86 13.94
C TYR A 184 -30.29 -4.73 12.96
N ILE A 185 -31.34 -4.09 12.45
CA ILE A 185 -31.23 -2.84 11.68
C ILE A 185 -31.86 -1.73 12.49
N ALA A 186 -31.10 -0.67 12.77
CA ALA A 186 -31.56 0.45 13.59
C ALA A 186 -31.11 1.80 13.01
N SER A 187 -31.67 2.90 13.52
CA SER A 187 -31.27 4.26 13.13
C SER A 187 -30.63 5.00 14.31
N VAL A 188 -29.35 5.33 14.19
CA VAL A 188 -28.52 5.80 15.31
C VAL A 188 -27.88 7.15 14.99
N ASN A 189 -27.68 7.98 16.01
CA ASN A 189 -26.88 9.18 15.84
C ASN A 189 -25.40 8.78 15.62
N PRO A 190 -24.76 9.22 14.52
CA PRO A 190 -23.39 8.79 14.20
C PRO A 190 -22.35 9.25 15.24
N LEU A 191 -22.57 10.38 15.91
CA LEU A 191 -21.67 10.90 16.95
C LEU A 191 -21.77 10.09 18.24
N ASP A 192 -22.97 9.62 18.57
CA ASP A 192 -23.18 8.73 19.70
C ASP A 192 -22.61 7.35 19.43
N LEU A 193 -22.80 6.82 18.21
CA LEU A 193 -22.17 5.56 17.81
C LEU A 193 -20.63 5.64 17.90
N LEU A 194 -20.00 6.76 17.51
CA LEU A 194 -18.54 6.94 17.63
C LEU A 194 -18.02 6.91 19.08
N LYS A 195 -18.83 7.32 20.06
CA LYS A 195 -18.43 7.24 21.47
C LYS A 195 -18.31 5.79 21.94
N ILE A 196 -19.10 4.90 21.33
CA ILE A 196 -19.23 3.49 21.71
C ILE A 196 -18.75 2.49 20.64
N SER A 197 -18.09 2.95 19.57
CA SER A 197 -17.58 2.10 18.49
C SER A 197 -16.13 2.39 18.08
N TYR A 198 -15.40 1.37 17.61
CA TYR A 198 -13.98 1.45 17.23
C TYR A 198 -13.72 0.84 15.87
N VAL A 199 -12.63 1.28 15.28
CA VAL A 199 -12.03 0.63 14.13
C VAL A 199 -10.90 -0.27 14.62
N ALA A 200 -10.95 -1.54 14.25
CA ALA A 200 -9.90 -2.51 14.60
C ALA A 200 -8.54 -2.10 14.02
N ARG A 201 -7.48 -2.34 14.81
CA ARG A 201 -6.08 -2.01 14.47
C ARG A 201 -5.12 -3.15 14.80
N ARG A 202 -4.16 -3.37 13.90
CA ARG A 202 -3.21 -4.48 13.91
C ARG A 202 -2.09 -4.33 14.94
N GLU A 203 -1.84 -3.09 15.39
CA GLU A 203 -0.84 -2.80 16.44
C GLU A 203 -1.28 -3.34 17.81
N ARG A 204 -2.59 -3.53 17.99
CA ARG A 204 -3.22 -4.19 19.12
C ARG A 204 -2.98 -5.69 18.93
N GLY A 205 -2.05 -6.28 19.70
CA GLY A 205 -1.64 -7.69 19.56
C GLY A 205 -2.76 -8.72 19.70
N ASP A 206 -3.95 -8.29 20.11
CA ASP A 206 -5.20 -9.07 20.20
C ASP A 206 -5.98 -9.14 18.85
N GLN A 207 -5.65 -8.30 17.87
CA GLN A 207 -6.33 -8.23 16.57
C GLN A 207 -5.33 -8.14 15.42
N ALA A 208 -4.55 -9.21 15.22
CA ALA A 208 -3.47 -9.35 14.24
C ALA A 208 -3.83 -9.03 12.77
N PHE A 209 -5.11 -8.81 12.45
CA PHE A 209 -5.66 -8.92 11.11
C PHE A 209 -6.19 -7.59 10.50
N TYR A 210 -6.26 -6.50 11.26
CA TYR A 210 -7.10 -5.34 10.86
C TYR A 210 -6.39 -4.00 10.90
N GLN A 211 -6.40 -3.25 9.80
CA GLN A 211 -6.12 -1.82 9.78
C GLN A 211 -6.77 -1.24 8.53
N ARG A 212 -7.77 -0.38 8.69
CA ARG A 212 -8.36 0.29 7.53
C ARG A 212 -7.83 1.71 7.45
N MET A 213 -7.01 1.98 6.44
CA MET A 213 -6.39 3.28 6.22
C MET A 213 -7.46 4.38 6.12
N ILE A 214 -7.35 5.36 7.02
CA ILE A 214 -8.26 6.50 7.06
C ILE A 214 -7.83 7.49 5.97
N SER A 215 -8.67 7.65 4.95
CA SER A 215 -8.45 8.61 3.86
C SER A 215 -9.03 9.96 4.26
N GLU A 216 -8.15 10.94 4.46
CA GLU A 216 -8.52 12.32 4.75
C GLU A 216 -9.36 12.92 3.63
N ASN A 217 -9.01 12.67 2.37
CA ASN A 217 -9.76 13.13 1.20
C ASN A 217 -11.22 12.63 1.24
N LYS A 218 -11.45 11.35 1.54
CA LYS A 218 -12.81 10.80 1.66
C LYS A 218 -13.57 11.44 2.82
N ILE A 219 -12.94 11.61 3.98
CA ILE A 219 -13.57 12.28 5.14
C ILE A 219 -13.98 13.71 4.77
N ASN A 220 -13.09 14.47 4.12
CA ASN A 220 -13.38 15.85 3.72
C ASN A 220 -14.51 15.94 2.68
N GLN A 221 -14.59 15.00 1.75
CA GLN A 221 -15.71 14.94 0.79
C GLN A 221 -17.04 14.65 1.49
N ILE A 222 -17.04 13.72 2.45
CA ILE A 222 -18.22 13.35 3.24
C ILE A 222 -18.65 14.53 4.13
N GLU A 223 -17.70 15.20 4.79
CA GLU A 223 -17.95 16.40 5.57
C GLU A 223 -18.59 17.50 4.72
N TYR A 224 -18.01 17.79 3.55
CA TYR A 224 -18.56 18.77 2.62
C TYR A 224 -19.99 18.40 2.19
N TYR A 225 -20.24 17.13 1.91
CA TYR A 225 -21.56 16.62 1.57
C TYR A 225 -22.59 16.81 2.70
N ILE A 226 -22.18 16.65 3.97
CA ILE A 226 -23.06 16.86 5.13
C ILE A 226 -23.34 18.35 5.34
N ASN A 227 -22.28 19.14 5.52
CA ASN A 227 -22.41 20.53 5.95
C ASN A 227 -22.80 21.49 4.82
N HIS A 228 -22.18 21.37 3.65
CA HIS A 228 -22.39 22.31 2.54
C HIS A 228 -23.58 21.90 1.69
N ASN A 229 -23.68 20.63 1.34
CA ASN A 229 -24.80 20.15 0.52
C ASN A 229 -26.07 19.90 1.33
N ARG A 230 -25.99 19.93 2.68
CA ARG A 230 -27.11 19.65 3.60
C ARG A 230 -27.76 18.29 3.32
N LYS A 231 -26.94 17.28 3.03
CA LYS A 231 -27.39 15.93 2.68
C LYS A 231 -26.92 14.90 3.70
N GLN A 232 -27.63 13.78 3.75
CA GLN A 232 -27.37 12.68 4.68
C GLN A 232 -27.04 11.41 3.92
N PHE A 233 -26.27 10.52 4.56
CA PHE A 233 -25.95 9.21 4.00
C PHE A 233 -27.04 8.18 4.36
N TYR A 234 -27.53 7.48 3.34
CA TYR A 234 -28.56 6.44 3.46
C TYR A 234 -28.00 5.01 3.48
N ASN A 235 -26.71 4.84 3.24
CA ASN A 235 -26.09 3.52 3.28
C ASN A 235 -25.88 3.08 4.75
N ASN A 236 -25.93 1.77 5.02
CA ASN A 236 -25.75 1.22 6.37
C ASN A 236 -24.31 1.30 6.85
N VAL A 237 -24.09 1.66 8.11
CA VAL A 237 -22.85 1.35 8.85
C VAL A 237 -23.01 -0.04 9.45
N ILE A 238 -21.98 -0.88 9.37
CA ILE A 238 -22.04 -2.25 9.89
C ILE A 238 -21.16 -2.32 11.13
N VAL A 239 -21.75 -2.75 12.25
CA VAL A 239 -21.04 -2.94 13.52
C VAL A 239 -21.25 -4.35 14.05
N ALA A 240 -20.22 -4.88 14.70
CA ALA A 240 -20.24 -6.18 15.37
C ALA A 240 -20.13 -6.03 16.88
N ILE A 241 -20.78 -6.96 17.58
CA ILE A 241 -20.83 -7.04 19.05
C ILE A 241 -20.53 -8.49 19.45
N ASN A 242 -19.52 -8.69 20.30
CA ASN A 242 -19.21 -10.02 20.85
C ASN A 242 -20.13 -10.36 22.00
N ASP A 243 -20.19 -9.46 22.97
CA ASP A 243 -21.01 -9.56 24.16
C ASP A 243 -22.51 -9.52 23.81
N ARG A 244 -23.17 -10.67 23.96
CA ARG A 244 -24.60 -10.83 23.69
C ARG A 244 -25.46 -10.18 24.78
N ASP A 245 -24.95 -10.09 26.01
CA ASP A 245 -25.70 -9.55 27.15
C ASP A 245 -25.74 -8.02 27.13
N ARG A 246 -24.81 -7.41 26.40
CA ARG A 246 -24.78 -5.96 26.17
C ARG A 246 -25.99 -5.43 25.41
N ILE A 247 -26.62 -6.24 24.57
CA ILE A 247 -27.70 -5.82 23.68
C ILE A 247 -29.03 -6.45 24.09
N LYS A 248 -30.00 -5.60 24.39
CA LYS A 248 -31.35 -6.00 24.77
C LYS A 248 -32.31 -5.51 23.70
N PHE A 249 -33.07 -6.42 23.13
CA PHE A 249 -34.13 -6.10 22.18
C PHE A 249 -35.48 -6.35 22.83
N THR A 250 -36.30 -5.31 22.92
CA THR A 250 -37.66 -5.38 23.45
C THR A 250 -38.63 -5.33 22.27
N PRO A 251 -39.21 -6.47 21.85
CA PRO A 251 -40.14 -6.49 20.72
C PRO A 251 -41.43 -5.72 21.09
N SER A 252 -41.89 -4.87 20.18
CA SER A 252 -43.15 -4.14 20.29
C SER A 252 -44.20 -4.68 19.31
N LYS A 253 -43.78 -5.22 18.16
CA LYS A 253 -44.67 -5.80 17.15
C LYS A 253 -43.96 -6.87 16.33
N ALA A 254 -44.53 -8.07 16.26
CA ALA A 254 -44.14 -9.06 15.26
C ALA A 254 -44.88 -8.81 13.94
N LEU A 255 -44.16 -8.89 12.81
CA LEU A 255 -44.73 -8.83 11.46
C LEU A 255 -44.56 -10.20 10.81
N GLU A 256 -45.58 -11.05 10.99
CA GLU A 256 -45.57 -12.47 10.61
C GLU A 256 -44.34 -13.22 11.19
N ASP A 257 -44.08 -14.45 10.72
CA ASP A 257 -42.86 -15.20 11.04
C ASP A 257 -41.60 -14.61 10.37
N ARG A 258 -41.67 -13.41 9.76
CA ARG A 258 -40.57 -12.83 8.95
C ARG A 258 -39.69 -11.85 9.71
N GLN A 259 -40.24 -11.01 10.58
CA GLN A 259 -39.45 -9.98 11.29
C GLN A 259 -40.15 -9.48 12.57
N GLU A 260 -39.36 -9.03 13.53
CA GLU A 260 -39.81 -8.37 14.75
C GLU A 260 -39.40 -6.89 14.71
N ILE A 261 -40.30 -6.00 15.11
CA ILE A 261 -40.04 -4.58 15.34
C ILE A 261 -40.02 -4.36 16.84
N GLY A 262 -39.06 -3.57 17.32
CA GLY A 262 -38.89 -3.29 18.73
C GLY A 262 -37.88 -2.19 19.00
N GLU A 263 -37.45 -2.14 20.24
CA GLU A 263 -36.47 -1.16 20.73
C GLU A 263 -35.19 -1.88 21.18
N LEU A 264 -34.06 -1.33 20.75
CA LEU A 264 -32.73 -1.83 21.08
C LEU A 264 -32.13 -0.95 22.18
N THR A 265 -31.64 -1.61 23.23
CA THR A 265 -30.80 -1.00 24.26
C THR A 265 -29.40 -1.62 24.18
N ILE A 266 -28.38 -0.78 24.07
CA ILE A 266 -26.97 -1.17 24.07
C ILE A 266 -26.35 -0.60 25.34
N GLU A 267 -26.06 -1.49 26.29
CA GLU A 267 -25.50 -1.15 27.59
C GLU A 267 -24.05 -0.66 27.46
N LYS A 268 -23.67 0.21 28.40
CA LYS A 268 -22.29 0.69 28.52
C LYS A 268 -21.39 -0.43 29.04
N THR A 269 -20.25 -0.65 28.40
CA THR A 269 -19.28 -1.68 28.80
C THR A 269 -17.85 -1.24 28.49
N THR A 270 -16.86 -2.03 28.91
CA THR A 270 -15.46 -1.89 28.52
C THR A 270 -15.15 -2.48 27.15
N GLU A 271 -16.03 -3.34 26.63
CA GLU A 271 -15.90 -3.97 25.31
C GLU A 271 -16.69 -3.19 24.27
N PRO A 272 -16.05 -2.52 23.33
CA PRO A 272 -16.81 -1.59 22.54
C PRO A 272 -17.23 -2.16 21.18
N LEU A 273 -18.17 -1.49 20.48
CA LEU A 273 -18.71 -1.98 19.21
C LEU A 273 -17.66 -1.94 18.10
N TRP A 274 -17.46 -3.03 17.39
CA TRP A 274 -16.50 -3.05 16.29
C TRP A 274 -17.12 -2.55 14.99
N ILE A 275 -16.56 -1.50 14.38
CA ILE A 275 -16.97 -1.01 13.06
C ILE A 275 -16.36 -1.90 11.99
N ILE A 276 -17.20 -2.69 11.33
CA ILE A 276 -16.81 -3.52 10.18
C ILE A 276 -16.76 -2.66 8.92
N ASP A 277 -17.82 -1.86 8.69
CA ASP A 277 -17.91 -0.96 7.54
C ASP A 277 -18.55 0.39 7.87
N GLY A 278 -18.15 1.41 7.11
CA GLY A 278 -18.69 2.75 7.23
C GLY A 278 -17.89 3.71 8.10
N GLN A 279 -16.66 3.36 8.49
CA GLN A 279 -15.81 4.22 9.32
C GLN A 279 -15.61 5.62 8.75
N HIS A 280 -15.34 5.77 7.43
CA HIS A 280 -15.13 7.11 6.83
C HIS A 280 -16.43 7.94 6.88
N ARG A 281 -17.59 7.28 6.83
CA ARG A 281 -18.89 7.96 7.00
C ARG A 281 -19.04 8.48 8.41
N LEU A 282 -18.82 7.64 9.42
CA LEU A 282 -18.84 8.06 10.83
C LEU A 282 -17.86 9.21 11.09
N TYR A 283 -16.62 9.06 10.65
CA TYR A 283 -15.59 10.09 10.78
C TYR A 283 -15.91 11.38 10.03
N GLY A 284 -16.62 11.31 8.90
CA GLY A 284 -17.12 12.48 8.21
C GLY A 284 -18.14 13.28 9.04
N TYR A 285 -19.03 12.62 9.79
CA TYR A 285 -19.93 13.30 10.74
C TYR A 285 -19.16 13.94 11.90
N ALA A 286 -18.12 13.27 12.41
CA ALA A 286 -17.24 13.85 13.43
C ALA A 286 -16.54 15.14 12.93
N LYS A 287 -15.98 15.10 11.71
CA LYS A 287 -15.37 16.28 11.07
C LYS A 287 -16.40 17.37 10.79
N ALA A 288 -17.61 16.99 10.37
CA ALA A 288 -18.69 17.93 10.14
C ALA A 288 -19.08 18.68 11.41
N GLU A 289 -19.17 17.97 12.54
CA GLU A 289 -19.46 18.56 13.84
C GLU A 289 -18.35 19.53 14.30
N GLU A 290 -17.08 19.17 14.07
CA GLU A 290 -15.93 20.01 14.38
C GLU A 290 -15.98 21.35 13.61
N LYS A 291 -16.28 21.30 12.29
CA LYS A 291 -16.39 22.52 11.48
C LYS A 291 -17.61 23.37 11.83
N LEU A 292 -18.76 22.75 12.12
CA LEU A 292 -19.96 23.48 12.54
C LEU A 292 -19.76 24.25 13.85
N ASN A 293 -19.01 23.69 14.81
CA ASN A 293 -18.70 24.35 16.08
C ASN A 293 -17.73 25.53 15.96
N SER A 294 -16.96 25.59 14.88
CA SER A 294 -15.99 26.67 14.65
C SER A 294 -16.68 27.98 14.24
N ASN A 295 -17.91 27.91 13.71
CA ASN A 295 -18.72 29.08 13.34
C ASN A 295 -19.61 29.52 14.51
N ARG A 296 -19.21 30.60 15.21
CA ARG A 296 -19.83 31.06 16.47
C ARG A 296 -21.23 31.66 16.32
N SER A 297 -21.66 32.04 15.12
CA SER A 297 -22.89 32.82 14.90
C SER A 297 -24.20 32.05 15.16
N ASP A 298 -24.20 30.71 15.13
CA ASP A 298 -25.45 29.92 15.12
C ASP A 298 -25.40 28.65 15.99
N ARG A 299 -24.82 28.74 17.19
CA ARG A 299 -24.58 27.58 18.08
C ARG A 299 -25.84 26.75 18.39
N GLU A 300 -26.97 27.40 18.67
CA GLU A 300 -28.22 26.70 19.01
C GLU A 300 -28.80 25.93 17.81
N LYS A 301 -28.83 26.56 16.63
CA LYS A 301 -29.28 25.93 15.39
C LYS A 301 -28.37 24.75 15.02
N ASN A 302 -27.05 24.93 15.17
CA ASN A 302 -26.06 23.88 14.92
C ASN A 302 -26.20 22.71 15.89
N ASN A 303 -26.56 22.96 17.16
CA ASN A 303 -26.78 21.87 18.13
C ASN A 303 -28.03 21.06 17.81
N LYS A 304 -29.14 21.71 17.44
CA LYS A 304 -30.39 21.02 17.04
C LYS A 304 -30.22 20.20 15.76
N GLU A 305 -29.40 20.66 14.83
CA GLU A 305 -29.11 19.92 13.59
C GLU A 305 -28.33 18.62 13.87
N LYS A 306 -27.32 18.67 14.75
CA LYS A 306 -26.49 17.50 15.09
C LYS A 306 -27.25 16.42 15.84
N THR A 307 -28.18 16.79 16.73
CA THR A 307 -29.00 15.81 17.46
C THR A 307 -29.93 15.03 16.53
N ASN A 308 -30.28 15.61 15.38
CA ASN A 308 -31.18 15.02 14.40
C ASN A 308 -30.49 14.14 13.36
N TRP A 309 -29.15 14.08 13.32
CA TRP A 309 -28.46 13.15 12.43
C TRP A 309 -28.75 11.70 12.81
N LYS A 310 -29.10 10.88 11.81
CA LYS A 310 -29.62 9.52 11.98
C LYS A 310 -29.21 8.58 10.84
N ILE A 311 -28.14 7.83 11.02
CA ILE A 311 -27.69 6.89 9.98
C ILE A 311 -28.30 5.50 10.21
N PRO A 312 -28.58 4.74 9.15
CA PRO A 312 -28.94 3.34 9.33
C PRO A 312 -27.69 2.54 9.73
N VAL A 313 -27.88 1.65 10.70
CA VAL A 313 -26.84 0.81 11.30
C VAL A 313 -27.31 -0.63 11.35
N SER A 314 -26.47 -1.52 10.85
CA SER A 314 -26.61 -2.97 10.95
C SER A 314 -25.77 -3.46 12.14
N PHE A 315 -26.41 -4.01 13.15
CA PHE A 315 -25.76 -4.64 14.29
C PHE A 315 -25.72 -6.15 14.09
N VAL A 316 -24.52 -6.73 14.11
CA VAL A 316 -24.31 -8.17 14.07
C VAL A 316 -23.78 -8.63 15.43
N VAL A 317 -24.49 -9.50 16.11
CA VAL A 317 -24.24 -9.85 17.52
C VAL A 317 -23.86 -11.31 17.61
N GLY A 318 -22.83 -11.62 18.39
CA GLY A 318 -22.38 -12.99 18.64
C GLY A 318 -21.47 -13.55 17.55
N LEU A 319 -20.82 -12.70 16.75
CA LEU A 319 -19.77 -13.13 15.82
C LEU A 319 -18.47 -13.40 16.59
N ASP A 320 -17.88 -14.58 16.41
CA ASP A 320 -16.53 -14.84 16.88
C ASP A 320 -15.47 -14.04 16.09
N THR A 321 -14.26 -13.90 16.65
CA THR A 321 -13.17 -13.12 16.04
C THR A 321 -12.77 -13.61 14.65
N LYS A 322 -12.98 -14.89 14.31
CA LYS A 322 -12.61 -15.45 13.01
C LYS A 322 -13.63 -15.06 11.94
N LEU A 323 -14.92 -15.28 12.20
CA LEU A 323 -16.04 -14.92 11.34
C LEU A 323 -16.10 -13.41 11.11
N GLN A 324 -15.73 -12.64 12.12
CA GLN A 324 -15.49 -11.20 12.02
C GLN A 324 -14.49 -10.85 10.92
N GLY A 325 -13.36 -11.56 10.86
CA GLY A 325 -12.32 -11.36 9.85
C GLY A 325 -12.77 -11.70 8.46
N GLU A 326 -13.50 -12.80 8.32
CA GLU A 326 -14.10 -13.22 7.06
C GLU A 326 -15.12 -12.18 6.56
N LEU A 327 -16.06 -11.76 7.42
CA LEU A 327 -17.06 -10.74 7.08
C LEU A 327 -16.43 -9.40 6.68
N PHE A 328 -15.40 -8.95 7.40
CA PHE A 328 -14.65 -7.75 7.03
C PHE A 328 -14.00 -7.89 5.66
N MET A 329 -13.33 -9.02 5.39
CA MET A 329 -12.68 -9.27 4.11
C MET A 329 -13.70 -9.34 2.97
N ASP A 330 -14.82 -10.02 3.15
CA ASP A 330 -15.87 -10.15 2.14
C ASP A 330 -16.49 -8.79 1.80
N ILE A 331 -16.84 -7.97 2.80
CA ILE A 331 -17.39 -6.63 2.56
C ILE A 331 -16.38 -5.72 1.87
N ASN A 332 -15.12 -5.77 2.31
CA ASN A 332 -14.08 -4.89 1.78
C ASN A 332 -13.53 -5.31 0.41
N THR A 333 -13.57 -6.60 0.08
CA THR A 333 -13.17 -7.07 -1.25
C THR A 333 -14.27 -6.84 -2.29
N THR A 334 -15.54 -6.80 -1.88
CA THR A 334 -16.68 -6.62 -2.80
C THR A 334 -17.15 -5.18 -2.99
N GLN A 335 -17.04 -4.29 -1.99
CA GLN A 335 -17.65 -2.93 -2.07
C GLN A 335 -16.66 -1.75 -2.15
N THR A 336 -15.42 -1.86 -1.70
CA THR A 336 -14.37 -0.84 -1.91
C THR A 336 -12.99 -1.45 -1.74
N SER A 337 -12.30 -1.70 -2.85
CA SER A 337 -11.03 -2.44 -2.87
C SER A 337 -10.02 -1.91 -1.84
N LEU A 338 -9.63 -2.79 -0.91
CA LEU A 338 -8.45 -2.58 -0.08
C LEU A 338 -7.26 -2.31 -1.01
N SER A 339 -6.38 -1.38 -0.62
CA SER A 339 -5.18 -1.12 -1.43
C SER A 339 -4.42 -2.44 -1.63
N ALA A 340 -3.88 -2.66 -2.82
CA ALA A 340 -3.14 -3.89 -3.12
C ALA A 340 -2.04 -4.15 -2.08
N ASP A 341 -1.36 -3.10 -1.60
CA ASP A 341 -0.33 -3.21 -0.57
C ASP A 341 -0.87 -3.79 0.75
N TYR A 342 -2.07 -3.39 1.13
CA TYR A 342 -2.73 -3.90 2.33
C TYR A 342 -3.10 -5.38 2.19
N ILE A 343 -3.67 -5.77 1.05
CA ILE A 343 -3.99 -7.18 0.76
C ILE A 343 -2.71 -8.04 0.80
N TRP A 344 -1.63 -7.55 0.17
CA TRP A 344 -0.35 -8.25 0.16
C TRP A 344 0.29 -8.38 1.54
N ASP A 345 0.13 -7.38 2.39
CA ASP A 345 0.56 -7.45 3.80
C ASP A 345 -0.25 -8.50 4.59
N LEU A 346 -1.56 -8.59 4.34
CA LEU A 346 -2.42 -9.55 5.03
C LEU A 346 -2.21 -11.01 4.59
N TYR A 347 -1.68 -11.26 3.39
CA TYR A 347 -1.53 -12.63 2.90
C TYR A 347 -0.69 -13.54 3.81
N SER A 348 0.33 -13.04 4.51
CA SER A 348 1.15 -13.86 5.42
C SER A 348 0.35 -14.48 6.56
N ILE A 349 -0.86 -13.97 6.82
CA ILE A 349 -1.73 -14.35 7.92
C ILE A 349 -2.90 -15.19 7.38
N TYR A 350 -3.64 -14.69 6.39
CA TYR A 350 -4.86 -15.37 5.88
C TYR A 350 -4.57 -16.51 4.90
N ASN A 351 -3.45 -16.42 4.20
CA ASN A 351 -3.08 -17.31 3.12
C ASN A 351 -1.76 -18.00 3.45
N GLU A 352 -1.52 -18.29 4.73
CA GLU A 352 -0.26 -18.81 5.24
C GLU A 352 0.22 -20.06 4.48
N SER A 353 -0.70 -20.97 4.14
CA SER A 353 -0.42 -22.17 3.35
C SER A 353 -0.39 -21.94 1.84
N LYS A 354 -0.79 -20.75 1.35
CA LYS A 354 -0.79 -20.38 -0.07
C LYS A 354 0.49 -19.65 -0.47
N LEU A 355 0.75 -19.59 -1.77
CA LEU A 355 1.97 -18.99 -2.32
C LEU A 355 2.06 -17.51 -1.95
N GLU A 356 0.93 -16.81 -1.95
CA GLU A 356 0.85 -15.40 -1.58
C GLU A 356 1.26 -15.16 -0.12
N GLY A 357 0.89 -16.05 0.80
CA GLY A 357 1.28 -15.95 2.20
C GLY A 357 2.76 -16.18 2.41
N PHE A 358 3.32 -17.20 1.74
CA PHE A 358 4.77 -17.43 1.70
C PHE A 358 5.53 -16.19 1.21
N ILE A 359 5.12 -15.62 0.07
CA ILE A 359 5.76 -14.43 -0.51
C ILE A 359 5.65 -13.22 0.43
N SER A 360 4.49 -13.04 1.08
CA SER A 360 4.29 -11.96 2.04
C SER A 360 5.22 -12.09 3.26
N LYS A 361 5.37 -13.31 3.81
CA LYS A 361 6.35 -13.60 4.89
C LYS A 361 7.78 -13.28 4.47
N LEU A 362 8.17 -13.74 3.28
CA LEU A 362 9.48 -13.47 2.69
C LEU A 362 9.76 -11.96 2.59
N ILE A 363 8.83 -11.17 2.05
CA ILE A 363 9.03 -9.73 1.89
C ILE A 363 9.13 -9.01 3.25
N LYS A 364 8.32 -9.40 4.23
CA LYS A 364 8.43 -8.86 5.60
C LYS A 364 9.80 -9.18 6.20
N LYS A 365 10.27 -10.41 6.01
CA LYS A 365 11.62 -10.82 6.43
C LYS A 365 12.70 -10.02 5.71
N MET A 366 12.57 -9.76 4.41
CA MET A 366 13.50 -8.91 3.65
C MET A 366 13.57 -7.47 4.19
N ASN A 367 12.46 -6.93 4.72
CA ASN A 367 12.41 -5.57 5.21
C ASN A 367 12.97 -5.42 6.65
N VAL A 368 12.84 -6.45 7.48
CA VAL A 368 13.25 -6.43 8.90
C VAL A 368 14.60 -7.10 9.13
N GLY A 369 14.92 -8.11 8.33
CA GLY A 369 16.16 -8.86 8.37
C GLY A 369 17.39 -8.01 8.07
N ASP A 370 18.55 -8.50 8.46
CA ASP A 370 19.82 -7.85 8.12
C ASP A 370 20.21 -8.26 6.70
N GLY A 371 20.22 -7.28 5.79
CA GLY A 371 20.43 -7.51 4.37
C GLY A 371 20.10 -6.28 3.53
N TYR A 372 20.24 -6.40 2.20
CA TYR A 372 20.15 -5.27 1.27
C TYR A 372 18.80 -4.52 1.34
N PHE A 373 17.69 -5.21 1.61
CA PHE A 373 16.33 -4.64 1.61
C PHE A 373 15.87 -4.08 2.96
N LYS A 374 16.72 -4.11 3.99
CA LYS A 374 16.38 -3.61 5.33
C LYS A 374 15.85 -2.17 5.27
N GLY A 375 14.60 -1.98 5.72
CA GLY A 375 13.91 -0.68 5.71
C GLY A 375 13.56 -0.10 4.33
N LYS A 376 13.83 -0.82 3.22
CA LYS A 376 13.60 -0.34 1.84
C LYS A 376 12.20 -0.66 1.31
N ILE A 377 11.39 -1.40 2.06
CA ILE A 377 10.05 -1.85 1.64
C ILE A 377 8.99 -1.25 2.55
N TYR A 378 7.98 -0.63 1.94
CA TYR A 378 6.79 -0.16 2.63
C TYR A 378 5.89 -1.34 2.97
N ILE A 379 5.74 -1.57 4.27
CA ILE A 379 4.85 -2.57 4.86
C ILE A 379 3.77 -1.80 5.65
N PRO A 380 2.49 -1.81 5.23
CA PRO A 380 1.42 -1.07 5.90
C PRO A 380 1.34 -1.30 7.42
N SER A 381 1.59 -2.53 7.87
CA SER A 381 1.59 -2.90 9.28
C SER A 381 2.81 -2.49 10.09
N SER A 382 3.87 -2.00 9.45
CA SER A 382 5.07 -1.50 10.13
C SER A 382 5.22 0.02 10.03
N SER A 383 4.48 0.67 9.13
CA SER A 383 4.57 2.10 8.87
C SER A 383 3.25 2.64 8.30
N ILE A 384 2.73 3.74 8.86
CA ILE A 384 1.47 4.38 8.44
C ILE A 384 1.60 5.02 7.05
N LYS A 385 2.78 5.55 6.72
CA LYS A 385 3.06 6.22 5.46
C LYS A 385 4.25 5.58 4.78
N LYS A 386 4.20 5.62 3.45
CA LYS A 386 5.29 5.20 2.59
C LYS A 386 6.33 6.31 2.53
N ASP A 387 7.56 6.00 2.93
CA ASP A 387 8.68 6.92 2.79
C ASP A 387 9.15 7.06 1.35
N LYS A 388 9.75 8.21 1.05
CA LYS A 388 10.28 8.50 -0.29
C LYS A 388 11.39 7.51 -0.63
N GLY A 389 11.18 6.74 -1.70
CA GLY A 389 12.14 5.76 -2.20
C GLY A 389 11.82 4.31 -1.84
N GLN A 390 10.89 4.06 -0.91
CA GLN A 390 10.48 2.69 -0.56
C GLN A 390 9.78 1.98 -1.73
N LEU A 391 10.01 0.67 -1.83
CA LEU A 391 9.27 -0.23 -2.71
C LEU A 391 7.97 -0.64 -2.03
N THR A 392 6.87 -0.79 -2.76
CA THR A 392 5.61 -1.21 -2.14
C THR A 392 5.52 -2.74 -2.12
N ILE A 393 5.01 -3.32 -1.01
CA ILE A 393 4.88 -4.77 -0.83
C ILE A 393 4.11 -5.43 -1.99
N SER A 394 3.08 -4.78 -2.55
CA SER A 394 2.33 -5.36 -3.67
C SER A 394 3.13 -5.47 -4.96
N LYS A 395 4.02 -4.52 -5.24
CA LYS A 395 4.83 -4.51 -6.47
C LYS A 395 5.88 -5.61 -6.42
N ILE A 396 6.61 -5.72 -5.32
CA ILE A 396 7.59 -6.79 -5.15
C ILE A 396 6.89 -8.16 -5.03
N GLY A 397 5.76 -8.23 -4.33
CA GLY A 397 4.96 -9.47 -4.22
C GLY A 397 4.52 -10.02 -5.56
N ARG A 398 3.96 -9.18 -6.44
CA ARG A 398 3.59 -9.60 -7.80
C ARG A 398 4.82 -10.04 -8.60
N ALA A 399 5.90 -9.27 -8.54
CA ALA A 399 7.11 -9.58 -9.29
C ALA A 399 7.75 -10.91 -8.84
N ILE A 400 7.79 -11.21 -7.54
CA ILE A 400 8.24 -12.50 -7.01
C ILE A 400 7.27 -13.62 -7.44
N LYS A 401 5.95 -13.39 -7.34
CA LYS A 401 4.95 -14.39 -7.73
C LYS A 401 5.07 -14.82 -9.18
N GLU A 402 5.31 -13.88 -10.09
CA GLU A 402 5.51 -14.13 -11.52
C GLU A 402 6.85 -14.81 -11.83
N ASN A 403 7.85 -14.62 -10.95
CA ASN A 403 9.21 -15.12 -11.13
C ASN A 403 9.63 -16.12 -10.03
N LYS A 404 8.68 -16.86 -9.46
CA LYS A 404 8.93 -17.80 -8.35
C LYS A 404 9.97 -18.89 -8.65
N GLN A 405 10.30 -19.11 -9.93
CA GLN A 405 11.38 -20.02 -10.33
C GLN A 405 12.78 -19.55 -9.93
N ILE A 406 12.97 -18.30 -9.49
CA ILE A 406 14.24 -17.86 -8.88
C ILE A 406 14.66 -18.71 -7.67
N PHE A 407 13.71 -19.44 -7.08
CA PHE A 407 13.95 -20.34 -5.95
C PHE A 407 14.08 -21.80 -6.38
N ASN A 408 14.26 -22.08 -7.68
CA ASN A 408 14.52 -23.40 -8.25
C ASN A 408 13.64 -24.55 -7.71
N GLU A 409 12.32 -24.38 -7.75
CA GLU A 409 11.33 -25.33 -7.21
C GLU A 409 11.44 -25.63 -5.69
N MET A 410 12.37 -25.01 -4.96
CA MET A 410 12.56 -25.18 -3.50
C MET A 410 11.38 -24.66 -2.68
N ILE A 411 10.45 -23.93 -3.28
CA ILE A 411 9.16 -23.66 -2.65
C ILE A 411 8.33 -24.94 -2.79
N SER A 412 8.47 -25.86 -1.83
CA SER A 412 7.61 -27.03 -1.77
C SER A 412 6.17 -26.64 -1.44
N SER A 413 5.27 -27.62 -1.34
CA SER A 413 3.93 -27.39 -0.82
C SER A 413 3.92 -27.01 0.67
N LYS A 414 5.02 -27.22 1.42
CA LYS A 414 5.08 -27.04 2.87
C LYS A 414 5.15 -25.57 3.30
N ARG A 415 5.89 -24.70 2.58
CA ARG A 415 5.90 -23.23 2.77
C ARG A 415 6.18 -22.79 4.21
N ASP A 416 7.09 -23.49 4.86
CA ASP A 416 7.47 -23.26 6.25
C ASP A 416 8.50 -22.12 6.41
N GLU A 417 8.89 -21.84 7.66
CA GLU A 417 9.83 -20.77 7.97
C GLU A 417 11.25 -21.06 7.43
N GLU A 418 11.63 -22.32 7.29
CA GLU A 418 12.93 -22.70 6.72
C GLU A 418 13.02 -22.35 5.24
N GLU A 419 11.95 -22.62 4.48
CA GLU A 419 11.86 -22.22 3.07
C GLU A 419 11.87 -20.69 2.92
N VAL A 420 11.19 -19.96 3.81
CA VAL A 420 11.24 -18.49 3.82
C VAL A 420 12.67 -17.99 4.07
N ASN A 421 13.43 -18.65 4.97
CA ASN A 421 14.81 -18.30 5.26
C ASN A 421 15.73 -18.53 4.06
N LYS A 422 15.56 -19.66 3.36
CA LYS A 422 16.33 -19.99 2.14
C LYS A 422 16.03 -19.00 1.02
N ALA A 423 14.75 -18.71 0.77
CA ALA A 423 14.33 -17.73 -0.23
C ALA A 423 14.86 -16.31 0.09
N PHE A 424 14.87 -15.93 1.37
CA PHE A 424 15.48 -14.68 1.82
C PHE A 424 16.97 -14.65 1.51
N ARG A 425 17.72 -15.72 1.82
CA ARG A 425 19.16 -15.83 1.53
C ARG A 425 19.44 -15.61 0.04
N ILE A 426 18.74 -16.32 -0.84
CA ILE A 426 18.97 -16.26 -2.30
C ILE A 426 18.79 -14.82 -2.82
N ILE A 427 17.65 -14.19 -2.52
CA ILE A 427 17.41 -12.80 -2.98
C ILE A 427 18.45 -11.86 -2.38
N ASN A 428 18.76 -12.01 -1.08
CA ASN A 428 19.69 -11.12 -0.42
C ASN A 428 21.10 -11.23 -1.02
N THR A 429 21.60 -12.45 -1.23
CA THR A 429 22.89 -12.72 -1.87
C THR A 429 23.00 -12.01 -3.22
N TYR A 430 21.99 -12.15 -4.09
CA TYR A 430 22.04 -11.54 -5.42
C TYR A 430 22.03 -10.01 -5.36
N PHE A 431 21.21 -9.41 -4.51
CA PHE A 431 21.15 -7.94 -4.41
C PHE A 431 22.36 -7.34 -3.70
N GLU A 432 22.93 -8.02 -2.69
CA GLU A 432 24.19 -7.61 -2.07
C GLU A 432 25.34 -7.68 -3.07
N TYR A 433 25.38 -8.73 -3.88
CA TYR A 433 26.40 -8.89 -4.91
C TYR A 433 26.29 -7.81 -6.00
N ILE A 434 25.08 -7.51 -6.49
CA ILE A 434 24.87 -6.38 -7.41
C ILE A 434 25.34 -5.07 -6.75
N ASN A 435 25.04 -4.86 -5.46
CA ASN A 435 25.44 -3.66 -4.73
C ASN A 435 26.95 -3.54 -4.54
N GLU A 436 27.65 -4.67 -4.31
CA GLU A 436 29.11 -4.73 -4.25
C GLU A 436 29.74 -4.34 -5.58
N LYS A 437 29.19 -4.82 -6.70
CA LYS A 437 29.69 -4.48 -8.04
C LYS A 437 29.36 -3.04 -8.43
N ASN A 438 28.13 -2.57 -8.18
CA ASN A 438 27.71 -1.21 -8.48
C ASN A 438 26.45 -0.78 -7.69
N ILE A 439 26.63 0.21 -6.81
CA ILE A 439 25.58 0.74 -5.94
C ILE A 439 24.45 1.44 -6.74
N GLU A 440 24.74 2.07 -7.87
CA GLU A 440 23.73 2.77 -8.67
C GLU A 440 22.76 1.77 -9.33
N TYR A 441 23.29 0.68 -9.88
CA TYR A 441 22.47 -0.39 -10.47
C TYR A 441 21.65 -1.11 -9.40
N ALA A 442 22.22 -1.41 -8.23
CA ALA A 442 21.45 -1.98 -7.12
C ALA A 442 20.27 -1.08 -6.73
N ASN A 443 20.49 0.24 -6.64
CA ASN A 443 19.45 1.22 -6.34
C ASN A 443 18.37 1.37 -7.43
N PHE A 444 18.74 1.12 -8.69
CA PHE A 444 17.79 1.04 -9.80
C PHE A 444 16.98 -0.25 -9.75
N PHE A 445 17.64 -1.41 -9.64
CA PHE A 445 17.00 -2.73 -9.60
C PHE A 445 16.13 -2.94 -8.36
N SER A 446 16.38 -2.23 -7.27
CA SER A 446 15.51 -2.21 -6.09
C SER A 446 14.37 -1.20 -6.17
N SER A 447 14.20 -0.52 -7.31
CA SER A 447 13.07 0.40 -7.55
C SER A 447 11.82 -0.33 -8.02
N SER A 448 10.68 0.38 -8.03
CA SER A 448 9.41 -0.18 -8.53
C SER A 448 9.48 -0.71 -9.97
N VAL A 449 10.31 -0.09 -10.81
CA VAL A 449 10.48 -0.49 -12.21
C VAL A 449 11.57 -1.55 -12.32
N GLY A 450 12.73 -1.30 -11.70
CA GLY A 450 13.87 -2.20 -11.77
C GLY A 450 13.60 -3.59 -11.17
N ILE A 451 12.75 -3.70 -10.13
CA ILE A 451 12.43 -5.02 -9.55
C ILE A 451 11.69 -5.91 -10.56
N GLN A 452 10.92 -5.29 -11.47
CA GLN A 452 10.18 -5.98 -12.53
C GLN A 452 11.06 -6.33 -13.72
N THR A 453 12.28 -5.82 -13.81
CA THR A 453 13.25 -6.17 -14.85
C THR A 453 14.29 -7.16 -14.36
N ILE A 454 14.79 -6.99 -13.12
CA ILE A 454 15.84 -7.86 -12.58
C ILE A 454 15.33 -9.23 -12.16
N LEU A 455 14.13 -9.37 -11.60
CA LEU A 455 13.63 -10.68 -11.17
C LEU A 455 13.43 -11.65 -12.35
N PRO A 456 12.89 -11.22 -13.51
CA PRO A 456 12.91 -12.05 -14.72
C PRO A 456 14.32 -12.44 -15.19
N LEU A 457 15.29 -11.52 -15.14
CA LEU A 457 16.68 -11.83 -15.50
C LEU A 457 17.30 -12.86 -14.56
N LEU A 458 17.18 -12.64 -13.24
CA LEU A 458 17.66 -13.58 -12.22
C LEU A 458 17.01 -14.94 -12.35
N LYS A 459 15.72 -15.00 -12.73
CA LYS A 459 15.04 -16.26 -13.06
C LYS A 459 15.70 -16.95 -14.25
N THR A 460 15.97 -16.21 -15.32
CA THR A 460 16.64 -16.76 -16.51
C THR A 460 18.04 -17.27 -16.19
N PHE A 461 18.82 -16.53 -15.39
CA PHE A 461 20.15 -16.95 -14.94
C PHE A 461 20.08 -18.19 -14.05
N THR A 462 19.15 -18.20 -13.09
CA THR A 462 18.92 -19.33 -12.18
C THR A 462 18.56 -20.60 -12.94
N ASN A 463 17.66 -20.49 -13.92
CA ASN A 463 17.23 -21.63 -14.73
C ASN A 463 18.35 -22.21 -15.62
N ALA A 464 19.36 -21.42 -16.00
CA ALA A 464 20.46 -21.91 -16.82
C ALA A 464 21.31 -22.98 -16.09
N TYR A 465 21.39 -22.89 -14.76
CA TYR A 465 22.22 -23.75 -13.91
C TYR A 465 21.50 -24.33 -12.70
N ASP A 466 20.18 -24.49 -12.78
CA ASP A 466 19.40 -25.16 -11.73
C ASP A 466 19.68 -24.59 -10.31
N GLY A 467 19.83 -23.26 -10.22
CA GLY A 467 20.07 -22.58 -8.94
C GLY A 467 21.52 -22.54 -8.45
N ASP A 468 22.53 -22.88 -9.25
CA ASP A 468 23.94 -22.66 -8.89
C ASP A 468 24.22 -21.16 -8.68
N GLU A 469 24.39 -20.77 -7.40
CA GLU A 469 24.55 -19.37 -7.00
C GLU A 469 25.82 -18.71 -7.60
N ASP A 470 26.90 -19.47 -7.80
CA ASP A 470 28.15 -18.91 -8.32
C ASP A 470 28.05 -18.66 -9.83
N LYS A 471 27.38 -19.56 -10.56
CA LYS A 471 27.06 -19.32 -11.97
C LYS A 471 26.12 -18.14 -12.17
N VAL A 472 25.13 -17.97 -11.30
CA VAL A 472 24.24 -16.79 -11.35
C VAL A 472 25.03 -15.50 -11.09
N LYS A 473 25.98 -15.52 -10.14
CA LYS A 473 26.89 -14.38 -9.91
C LYS A 473 27.74 -14.05 -11.14
N GLU A 474 28.29 -15.05 -11.85
CA GLU A 474 29.03 -14.82 -13.09
C GLU A 474 28.18 -14.08 -14.14
N TYR A 475 26.90 -14.44 -14.31
CA TYR A 475 25.98 -13.68 -15.19
C TYR A 475 25.70 -12.26 -14.70
N ILE A 476 25.57 -12.07 -13.39
CA ILE A 476 25.40 -10.73 -12.79
C ILE A 476 26.64 -9.87 -13.06
N GLU A 477 27.85 -10.43 -12.95
CA GLU A 477 29.09 -9.71 -13.27
C GLU A 477 29.12 -9.25 -14.72
N ILE A 478 28.79 -10.14 -15.66
CA ILE A 478 28.70 -9.80 -17.09
C ILE A 478 27.68 -8.69 -17.32
N LEU A 479 26.49 -8.82 -16.72
CA LEU A 479 25.43 -7.82 -16.82
C LEU A 479 25.91 -6.45 -16.30
N VAL A 480 26.51 -6.40 -15.11
CA VAL A 480 26.98 -5.14 -14.53
C VAL A 480 28.11 -4.53 -15.36
N LYS A 481 29.05 -5.36 -15.85
CA LYS A 481 30.14 -4.92 -16.73
C LYS A 481 29.63 -4.32 -18.04
N ASP A 482 28.62 -4.94 -18.65
CA ASP A 482 27.98 -4.41 -19.87
C ASP A 482 27.32 -3.05 -19.62
N LEU A 483 26.52 -2.97 -18.54
CA LEU A 483 25.89 -1.72 -18.14
C LEU A 483 26.92 -0.61 -17.91
N ASP A 484 28.05 -0.92 -17.26
CA ASP A 484 29.16 0.01 -17.02
C ASP A 484 29.94 0.38 -18.29
N ASN A 485 29.87 -0.40 -19.37
CA ASN A 485 30.56 -0.09 -20.62
C ASN A 485 29.68 0.73 -21.58
N SER A 486 28.37 0.62 -21.46
CA SER A 486 27.42 1.33 -22.31
C SER A 486 27.31 2.81 -21.96
N GLU A 487 27.59 3.70 -22.92
CA GLU A 487 27.33 5.15 -22.78
C GLU A 487 25.84 5.45 -22.52
N PHE A 488 24.94 4.56 -22.95
CA PHE A 488 23.49 4.72 -22.74
C PHE A 488 23.10 4.56 -21.26
N TYR A 489 23.84 3.76 -20.50
CA TYR A 489 23.57 3.50 -19.08
C TYR A 489 24.47 4.32 -18.14
N LYS A 490 25.35 5.20 -18.67
CA LYS A 490 26.19 6.12 -17.89
C LYS A 490 25.48 7.47 -17.67
N GLY A 491 25.30 7.88 -16.41
CA GLY A 491 24.94 9.27 -16.11
C GLY A 491 24.26 9.53 -14.76
N LYS A 492 24.37 10.78 -14.28
CA LYS A 492 23.71 11.31 -13.06
C LYS A 492 22.18 11.41 -13.26
N ASN A 493 21.49 10.27 -13.35
CA ASN A 493 20.03 10.08 -13.16
C ASN A 493 19.51 8.75 -13.78
N LEU A 494 20.35 7.73 -13.95
CA LEU A 494 19.99 6.42 -14.54
C LEU A 494 18.61 5.91 -14.10
N LYS A 495 18.37 5.88 -12.79
CA LYS A 495 17.10 5.44 -12.20
C LYS A 495 15.90 6.24 -12.72
N LYS A 496 16.02 7.56 -12.87
CA LYS A 496 14.93 8.45 -13.32
C LYS A 496 14.70 8.33 -14.82
N GLU A 497 15.75 8.15 -15.62
CA GLU A 497 15.64 8.03 -17.07
C GLU A 497 15.09 6.65 -17.48
N LEU A 498 15.67 5.56 -16.96
CA LEU A 498 15.17 4.22 -17.21
C LEU A 498 13.76 4.01 -16.67
N SER A 499 13.43 4.57 -15.49
CA SER A 499 12.06 4.45 -14.97
C SER A 499 11.02 5.19 -15.83
N LYS A 500 11.41 6.23 -16.57
CA LYS A 500 10.52 6.93 -17.51
C LYS A 500 10.32 6.14 -18.80
N THR A 501 11.36 5.50 -19.30
CA THR A 501 11.30 4.72 -20.56
C THR A 501 10.63 3.37 -20.37
N LEU A 502 10.85 2.71 -19.24
CA LEU A 502 10.33 1.38 -18.90
C LEU A 502 8.97 1.43 -18.19
N GLY A 503 8.10 2.35 -18.61
CA GLY A 503 6.81 2.61 -17.96
C GLY A 503 5.73 1.56 -18.22
N ASN A 504 5.87 0.76 -19.28
CA ASN A 504 4.87 -0.25 -19.69
C ASN A 504 5.48 -1.66 -19.77
N LYS A 505 4.65 -2.68 -19.96
CA LYS A 505 5.09 -4.09 -19.95
C LYS A 505 5.99 -4.42 -21.15
N THR A 506 5.61 -3.98 -22.35
CA THR A 506 6.35 -4.25 -23.59
C THR A 506 7.77 -3.68 -23.55
N THR A 507 7.93 -2.43 -23.13
CA THR A 507 9.26 -1.79 -23.01
C THR A 507 10.16 -2.49 -21.99
N LYS A 508 9.59 -3.06 -20.92
CA LYS A 508 10.35 -3.89 -19.97
C LYS A 508 10.76 -5.22 -20.59
N GLU A 509 9.86 -5.89 -21.31
CA GLU A 509 10.18 -7.16 -22.00
C GLU A 509 11.27 -6.96 -23.06
N GLU A 510 11.18 -5.89 -23.86
CA GLU A 510 12.21 -5.50 -24.83
C GLU A 510 13.54 -5.21 -24.14
N PHE A 511 13.51 -4.46 -23.03
CA PHE A 511 14.70 -4.17 -22.25
C PHE A 511 15.35 -5.44 -21.67
N ILE A 512 14.55 -6.35 -21.10
CA ILE A 512 15.03 -7.64 -20.60
C ILE A 512 15.66 -8.46 -21.74
N ASN A 513 15.00 -8.55 -22.90
CA ASN A 513 15.53 -9.31 -24.04
C ASN A 513 16.82 -8.69 -24.60
N ASN A 514 16.93 -7.36 -24.63
CA ASN A 514 18.16 -6.69 -25.05
C ASN A 514 19.31 -7.01 -24.09
N LEU A 515 19.08 -6.93 -22.78
CA LEU A 515 20.11 -7.29 -21.79
C LEU A 515 20.52 -8.77 -21.90
N ILE A 516 19.58 -9.68 -22.19
CA ILE A 516 19.90 -11.10 -22.43
C ILE A 516 20.80 -11.25 -23.66
N ASN A 517 20.49 -10.55 -24.75
CA ASN A 517 21.30 -10.58 -25.97
C ASN A 517 22.70 -9.99 -25.73
N GLU A 518 22.79 -8.86 -25.04
CA GLU A 518 24.07 -8.21 -24.70
C GLU A 518 24.93 -9.13 -23.82
N VAL A 519 24.34 -9.80 -22.83
CA VAL A 519 25.02 -10.83 -22.01
C VAL A 519 25.50 -12.00 -22.89
N ASN A 520 24.66 -12.51 -23.80
CA ASN A 520 25.03 -13.59 -24.70
C ASN A 520 26.15 -13.20 -25.66
N GLU A 521 26.13 -11.98 -26.22
CA GLU A 521 27.19 -11.44 -27.08
C GLU A 521 28.52 -11.41 -26.33
N ILE A 522 28.55 -10.93 -25.07
CA ILE A 522 29.78 -10.93 -24.27
C ILE A 522 30.30 -12.35 -23.99
N ILE A 523 29.40 -13.30 -23.71
CA ILE A 523 29.80 -14.71 -23.50
C ILE A 523 30.48 -15.28 -24.75
N ILE A 524 29.97 -14.94 -25.95
CA ILE A 524 30.54 -15.35 -27.23
C ILE A 524 31.89 -14.66 -27.46
N ASP A 525 31.93 -13.33 -27.32
CA ASP A 525 33.11 -12.51 -27.59
C ASP A 525 34.29 -12.83 -26.65
N GLU A 526 33.99 -13.16 -25.38
CA GLU A 526 34.99 -13.58 -24.39
C GLU A 526 35.31 -15.09 -24.45
N GLY A 527 34.66 -15.86 -25.33
CA GLY A 527 34.89 -17.30 -25.46
C GLY A 527 34.50 -18.11 -24.22
N ARG A 528 33.52 -17.66 -23.44
CA ARG A 528 33.13 -18.28 -22.15
C ARG A 528 32.11 -19.43 -22.27
N GLN A 529 31.86 -19.91 -23.48
CA GLN A 529 30.82 -20.91 -23.79
C GLN A 529 31.05 -22.26 -23.12
N ASP A 530 32.31 -22.60 -22.78
CA ASP A 530 32.64 -23.83 -22.06
C ASP A 530 32.22 -23.78 -20.57
N GLY A 531 32.05 -22.57 -20.01
CA GLY A 531 31.70 -22.34 -18.60
C GLY A 531 30.33 -21.71 -18.35
N LEU A 532 29.75 -21.05 -19.37
CA LEU A 532 28.46 -20.34 -19.34
C LEU A 532 27.57 -20.70 -20.54
N LYS A 533 26.33 -21.12 -20.27
CA LYS A 533 25.32 -21.39 -21.29
C LYS A 533 24.82 -20.08 -21.90
N LEU A 534 24.50 -20.10 -23.19
CA LEU A 534 23.73 -19.00 -23.79
C LEU A 534 22.32 -19.02 -23.22
N LEU A 535 21.87 -17.85 -22.78
CA LEU A 535 20.57 -17.66 -22.20
C LEU A 535 19.49 -17.67 -23.30
N PRO A 536 18.30 -18.22 -23.03
CA PRO A 536 17.21 -18.22 -24.00
C PRO A 536 16.73 -16.80 -24.24
N SER A 537 17.15 -16.20 -25.35
CA SER A 537 16.57 -14.98 -25.88
C SER A 537 15.26 -15.31 -26.58
N ASN A 538 14.20 -14.57 -26.31
CA ASN A 538 12.99 -14.62 -27.14
C ASN A 538 13.34 -14.03 -28.52
N GLU A 539 13.96 -14.83 -29.40
CA GLU A 539 14.10 -14.50 -30.82
C GLU A 539 12.76 -14.53 -31.57
N SER A 540 11.66 -14.79 -30.88
CA SER A 540 10.33 -14.35 -31.31
C SER A 540 10.27 -12.83 -31.17
N LYS A 541 10.83 -12.10 -32.15
CA LYS A 541 10.47 -10.70 -32.34
C LYS A 541 8.94 -10.67 -32.39
N SER A 542 8.31 -10.01 -31.43
CA SER A 542 6.88 -9.71 -31.44
C SER A 542 6.46 -9.36 -32.87
N ILE A 543 5.31 -9.84 -33.35
CA ILE A 543 4.85 -9.54 -34.71
C ILE A 543 4.91 -8.04 -35.02
N PHE A 544 4.71 -7.20 -34.00
CA PHE A 544 4.84 -5.76 -34.08
C PHE A 544 6.29 -5.28 -34.29
N ALA A 545 7.28 -5.91 -33.64
CA ALA A 545 8.70 -5.62 -33.83
C ALA A 545 9.21 -6.08 -35.22
N ILE A 546 8.73 -7.23 -35.72
CA ILE A 546 9.02 -7.68 -37.09
C ILE A 546 8.44 -6.68 -38.09
N LEU A 547 7.16 -6.32 -37.89
CA LEU A 547 6.45 -5.37 -38.74
C LEU A 547 7.13 -4.00 -38.76
N GLU A 548 7.51 -3.47 -37.58
CA GLU A 548 8.24 -2.21 -37.47
C GLU A 548 9.57 -2.25 -38.22
N LYS A 549 10.34 -3.34 -38.07
CA LYS A 549 11.61 -3.51 -38.79
C LYS A 549 11.40 -3.53 -40.32
N LYS A 550 10.41 -4.30 -40.80
CA LYS A 550 10.09 -4.36 -42.24
C LYS A 550 9.64 -3.01 -42.78
N LEU A 551 8.78 -2.29 -42.05
CA LEU A 551 8.34 -0.95 -42.43
C LEU A 551 9.50 0.05 -42.49
N ARG A 552 10.38 0.05 -41.47
CA ARG A 552 11.57 0.90 -41.47
C ARG A 552 12.43 0.67 -42.70
N ASN A 553 12.73 -0.60 -42.99
CA ASN A 553 13.57 -0.97 -44.12
C ASN A 553 12.93 -0.53 -45.43
N LEU A 554 11.64 -0.84 -45.65
CA LEU A 554 10.91 -0.43 -46.85
C LEU A 554 10.95 1.09 -47.05
N ILE A 555 10.69 1.88 -46.00
CA ILE A 555 10.71 3.33 -46.08
C ILE A 555 12.10 3.83 -46.46
N ASN A 556 13.15 3.31 -45.82
CA ASN A 556 14.51 3.67 -46.13
C ASN A 556 14.87 3.32 -47.57
N ASP A 557 14.55 2.12 -48.03
CA ASP A 557 14.89 1.64 -49.37
C ASP A 557 14.20 2.50 -50.45
N LYS A 558 12.91 2.81 -50.27
CA LYS A 558 12.16 3.61 -51.26
C LYS A 558 12.56 5.08 -51.27
N LEU A 559 12.81 5.68 -50.10
CA LEU A 559 13.14 7.11 -50.03
C LEU A 559 14.62 7.38 -50.33
N SER A 560 15.53 6.48 -49.95
CA SER A 560 16.96 6.60 -50.28
C SER A 560 17.24 6.47 -51.78
N ALA A 561 16.43 5.68 -52.51
CA ALA A 561 16.48 5.59 -53.96
C ALA A 561 16.13 6.91 -54.67
N ILE A 562 15.36 7.79 -54.02
CA ILE A 562 14.97 9.10 -54.56
C ILE A 562 15.97 10.17 -54.16
N ASN A 563 16.35 10.20 -52.89
CA ASN A 563 17.32 11.16 -52.35
C ASN A 563 18.17 10.49 -51.27
N LYS A 564 19.50 10.48 -51.46
CA LYS A 564 20.43 9.95 -50.45
C LYS A 564 20.25 10.64 -49.09
N ASN A 565 19.87 11.92 -49.06
CA ASN A 565 19.61 12.71 -47.84
C ASN A 565 18.11 12.84 -47.52
N TRP A 566 17.28 11.88 -47.95
CA TRP A 566 15.83 11.94 -47.79
C TRP A 566 15.39 12.22 -46.36
N LEU A 567 16.13 11.75 -45.35
CA LEU A 567 15.72 11.89 -43.95
C LEU A 567 15.65 13.35 -43.48
N GLN A 568 16.45 14.25 -44.07
CA GLN A 568 16.40 15.69 -43.77
C GLN A 568 15.32 16.43 -44.56
N THR A 569 15.01 15.96 -45.78
CA THR A 569 14.06 16.65 -46.68
C THR A 569 12.64 16.11 -46.62
N ARG A 570 12.49 14.82 -46.29
CA ARG A 570 11.28 14.00 -46.41
C ARG A 570 11.00 13.15 -45.16
N GLY A 571 11.77 13.36 -44.09
CA GLY A 571 11.68 12.60 -42.84
C GLY A 571 10.70 13.18 -41.82
N VAL A 572 11.02 12.96 -40.56
CA VAL A 572 10.28 13.46 -39.40
C VAL A 572 10.61 14.93 -39.10
N ASP A 573 9.85 15.56 -38.20
CA ASP A 573 10.16 16.92 -37.75
C ASP A 573 11.54 17.04 -37.09
N ARG A 574 12.06 18.27 -37.01
CA ARG A 574 13.41 18.57 -36.51
C ARG A 574 13.67 17.97 -35.13
N THR A 575 12.70 18.07 -34.21
CA THR A 575 12.83 17.56 -32.85
C THR A 575 13.00 16.04 -32.83
N LYS A 576 12.19 15.31 -33.61
CA LYS A 576 12.32 13.86 -33.74
C LYS A 576 13.61 13.46 -34.45
N TYR A 577 14.01 14.19 -35.49
CA TYR A 577 15.26 13.94 -36.20
C TYR A 577 16.48 14.04 -35.27
N GLU A 578 16.55 15.11 -34.47
CA GLU A 578 17.63 15.31 -33.49
C GLU A 578 17.66 14.18 -32.44
N ASN A 579 16.51 13.68 -32.02
CA ASN A 579 16.42 12.53 -31.10
C ASN A 579 16.92 11.22 -31.74
N LEU A 580 16.60 10.97 -33.01
CA LEU A 580 17.12 9.80 -33.73
C LEU A 580 18.63 9.91 -33.94
N LEU A 581 19.10 11.11 -34.30
CA LEU A 581 20.51 11.41 -34.50
C LEU A 581 21.33 11.14 -33.24
N LYS A 582 20.83 11.50 -32.06
CA LYS A 582 21.46 11.20 -30.77
C LYS A 582 21.59 9.69 -30.51
N LYS A 583 20.60 8.90 -30.91
CA LYS A 583 20.55 7.45 -30.68
C LYS A 583 21.37 6.62 -31.68
N ALA A 584 21.75 7.19 -32.81
CA ALA A 584 22.38 6.45 -33.91
C ALA A 584 23.89 6.29 -33.71
N LYS A 585 24.41 5.05 -33.80
CA LYS A 585 25.86 4.79 -33.83
C LYS A 585 26.47 5.30 -35.15
N GLU A 586 25.84 4.99 -36.27
CA GLU A 586 26.21 5.49 -37.59
C GLU A 586 25.41 6.75 -37.97
N LYS A 587 26.11 7.83 -38.37
CA LYS A 587 25.48 9.11 -38.76
C LYS A 587 25.05 9.17 -40.23
N THR A 588 24.85 8.02 -40.86
CA THR A 588 24.26 7.93 -42.20
C THR A 588 22.74 8.03 -42.11
N PRO A 589 22.02 8.45 -43.17
CA PRO A 589 20.56 8.47 -43.18
C PRO A 589 19.94 7.11 -42.81
N GLY A 590 20.52 6.00 -43.28
CA GLY A 590 20.12 4.64 -42.90
C GLY A 590 20.42 4.32 -41.42
N GLY A 591 21.61 4.68 -40.92
CA GLY A 591 22.00 4.48 -39.53
C GLY A 591 21.15 5.28 -38.53
N ILE A 592 20.74 6.49 -38.92
CA ILE A 592 19.81 7.33 -38.14
C ILE A 592 18.40 6.74 -38.18
N TRP A 593 17.92 6.35 -39.37
CA TRP A 593 16.58 5.79 -39.53
C TRP A 593 16.40 4.42 -38.89
N ALA A 594 17.47 3.65 -38.71
CA ALA A 594 17.44 2.40 -37.96
C ALA A 594 16.95 2.56 -36.51
N LYS A 595 16.95 3.78 -35.96
CA LYS A 595 16.43 4.10 -34.62
C LYS A 595 14.98 4.60 -34.58
N ALA A 596 14.33 4.73 -35.74
CA ALA A 596 12.94 5.16 -35.84
C ALA A 596 11.99 4.11 -35.21
N GLY A 597 10.91 4.54 -34.58
CA GLY A 597 9.84 3.65 -34.12
C GLY A 597 8.68 3.60 -35.10
N PHE A 598 7.66 2.82 -34.76
CA PHE A 598 6.44 2.67 -35.54
C PHE A 598 5.73 4.01 -35.81
N GLY A 599 5.71 4.90 -34.81
CA GLY A 599 5.09 6.23 -34.92
C GLY A 599 5.79 7.14 -35.93
N GLU A 600 7.12 7.08 -35.99
CA GLU A 600 7.91 7.78 -37.01
C GLU A 600 7.63 7.21 -38.41
N CYS A 601 7.48 5.88 -38.55
CA CYS A 601 7.13 5.24 -39.82
C CYS A 601 5.77 5.75 -40.35
N ILE A 602 4.75 5.78 -39.49
CA ILE A 602 3.42 6.32 -39.84
C ILE A 602 3.53 7.79 -40.25
N THR A 603 4.28 8.58 -39.48
CA THR A 603 4.46 10.01 -39.75
C THR A 603 5.04 10.22 -41.15
N VAL A 604 6.12 9.51 -41.49
CA VAL A 604 6.81 9.64 -42.78
C VAL A 604 5.95 9.16 -43.95
N MET A 605 5.24 8.04 -43.79
CA MET A 605 4.34 7.50 -44.82
C MET A 605 3.15 8.41 -45.09
N ASN A 606 2.62 9.08 -44.05
CA ASN A 606 1.42 9.89 -44.18
C ASN A 606 1.66 11.27 -44.82
N ARG A 607 2.92 11.72 -44.94
CA ARG A 607 3.25 13.00 -45.57
C ARG A 607 2.78 13.07 -47.02
N ASN A 608 2.28 14.22 -47.44
CA ASN A 608 1.71 14.42 -48.78
C ASN A 608 2.75 14.23 -49.90
N ASP A 609 4.00 14.62 -49.65
CA ASP A 609 5.13 14.52 -50.59
C ASP A 609 5.70 13.08 -50.71
N ASN A 610 5.39 12.21 -49.75
CA ASN A 610 5.81 10.81 -49.74
C ASN A 610 4.69 9.84 -50.12
N TRP A 611 3.42 10.18 -49.87
CA TRP A 611 2.29 9.29 -50.08
C TRP A 611 2.21 8.69 -51.50
N PRO A 612 2.45 9.42 -52.60
CA PRO A 612 2.38 8.85 -53.95
C PRO A 612 3.31 7.64 -54.18
N ILE A 613 4.39 7.53 -53.40
CA ILE A 613 5.34 6.41 -53.45
C ILE A 613 4.70 5.17 -52.79
N PHE A 614 4.10 5.36 -51.62
CA PHE A 614 3.48 4.28 -50.84
C PHE A 614 2.12 3.87 -51.38
N GLU A 615 1.38 4.78 -52.02
CA GLU A 615 0.09 4.49 -52.66
C GLU A 615 0.21 3.40 -53.72
N LYS A 616 1.23 3.50 -54.57
CA LYS A 616 1.54 2.47 -55.59
C LYS A 616 1.83 1.10 -54.96
N LEU A 617 2.41 1.08 -53.76
CA LEU A 617 2.81 -0.15 -53.09
C LEU A 617 1.64 -0.79 -52.32
N PHE A 618 0.91 -0.01 -51.53
CA PHE A 618 -0.09 -0.56 -50.62
C PHE A 618 -1.50 -0.58 -51.20
N VAL A 619 -1.84 0.37 -52.09
CA VAL A 619 -3.19 0.49 -52.67
C VAL A 619 -3.24 -0.14 -54.06
N SER A 620 -2.27 0.18 -54.93
CA SER A 620 -2.31 -0.31 -56.32
C SER A 620 -1.97 -1.80 -56.47
N LEU A 621 -1.24 -2.41 -55.53
CA LEU A 621 -0.92 -3.85 -55.51
C LEU A 621 -1.94 -4.70 -54.69
N LYS A 622 -3.18 -4.22 -54.54
CA LYS A 622 -4.32 -4.90 -53.87
C LYS A 622 -4.17 -5.21 -52.37
N GLY A 623 -3.27 -4.54 -51.64
CA GLY A 623 -3.12 -4.74 -50.18
C GLY A 623 -4.16 -4.02 -49.32
N TYR A 624 -4.55 -2.80 -49.71
CA TYR A 624 -5.48 -1.90 -48.99
C TYR A 624 -6.36 -1.13 -49.99
N LYS A 625 -7.60 -0.78 -49.63
CA LYS A 625 -8.53 -0.09 -50.55
C LYS A 625 -8.17 1.36 -50.83
N ASN A 626 -7.59 2.05 -49.85
CA ASN A 626 -7.22 3.46 -49.93
C ASN A 626 -6.26 3.85 -48.80
N LYS A 627 -5.71 5.08 -48.89
CA LYS A 627 -4.85 5.69 -47.86
C LYS A 627 -5.44 5.60 -46.46
N LYS A 628 -6.74 5.90 -46.33
CA LYS A 628 -7.42 5.98 -45.04
C LYS A 628 -7.44 4.63 -44.32
N GLU A 629 -7.75 3.55 -45.03
CA GLU A 629 -7.75 2.20 -44.45
C GLU A 629 -6.37 1.80 -43.91
N LEU A 630 -5.30 2.08 -44.67
CA LEU A 630 -3.93 1.75 -44.23
C LEU A 630 -3.52 2.55 -43.00
N ILE A 631 -3.76 3.87 -43.01
CA ILE A 631 -3.38 4.75 -41.89
C ILE A 631 -4.21 4.45 -40.65
N ASP A 632 -5.50 4.11 -40.79
CA ASP A 632 -6.35 3.70 -39.67
C ASP A 632 -5.88 2.37 -39.07
N ASP A 633 -5.53 1.38 -39.90
CA ASP A 633 -4.99 0.09 -39.43
C ASP A 633 -3.63 0.26 -38.73
N LEU A 634 -2.72 1.06 -39.31
CA LEU A 634 -1.45 1.44 -38.69
C LEU A 634 -1.64 2.18 -37.36
N GLY A 635 -2.61 3.11 -37.31
CA GLY A 635 -2.97 3.83 -36.09
C GLY A 635 -3.45 2.91 -34.99
N ARG A 636 -4.32 1.93 -35.30
CA ARG A 636 -4.81 0.93 -34.34
C ARG A 636 -3.70 0.01 -33.85
N ILE A 637 -2.77 -0.38 -34.72
CA ILE A 637 -1.57 -1.14 -34.34
C ILE A 637 -0.69 -0.31 -33.39
N TYR A 638 -0.48 0.98 -33.70
CA TYR A 638 0.33 1.90 -32.90
C TYR A 638 -0.28 2.22 -31.53
N GLU A 639 -1.60 2.40 -31.46
CA GLU A 639 -2.33 2.68 -30.21
C GLU A 639 -2.19 1.53 -29.20
N TYR A 640 -2.19 0.27 -29.65
CA TYR A 640 -1.92 -0.88 -28.78
C TYR A 640 -0.54 -0.80 -28.10
N GLY A 641 0.49 -0.36 -28.83
CA GLY A 641 1.85 -0.19 -28.30
C GLY A 641 2.04 0.95 -27.30
N ARG A 642 1.06 1.86 -27.14
CA ARG A 642 1.16 3.07 -26.30
C ARG A 642 0.43 3.00 -24.96
N ILE A 643 -0.27 1.92 -24.63
CA ILE A 643 -1.09 1.90 -23.40
C ILE A 643 -0.20 1.73 -22.15
N PRO A 644 -0.17 2.70 -21.22
CA PRO A 644 0.49 2.53 -19.93
C PRO A 644 -0.23 1.49 -19.07
N ALA A 645 0.48 0.85 -18.15
CA ALA A 645 -0.14 -0.05 -17.18
C ALA A 645 -1.24 0.71 -16.42
N TYR A 646 -2.50 0.27 -16.59
CA TYR A 646 -3.64 0.89 -15.91
C TYR A 646 -3.45 0.80 -14.39
N HIS A 647 -3.59 1.94 -13.74
CA HIS A 647 -3.76 2.05 -12.29
C HIS A 647 -5.27 2.16 -12.01
N GLY A 648 -5.86 1.10 -11.46
CA GLY A 648 -7.20 1.13 -10.87
C GLY A 648 -8.21 0.19 -11.52
N ASP A 649 -8.90 -0.56 -10.67
CA ASP A 649 -10.20 -1.17 -10.97
C ASP A 649 -11.22 -0.07 -11.24
N GLU A 650 -11.34 0.36 -12.49
CA GLU A 650 -12.57 0.97 -12.99
C GLU A 650 -12.96 0.34 -14.33
N ARG A 651 -13.87 -0.63 -14.18
CA ARG A 651 -14.88 -1.12 -15.14
C ARG A 651 -14.36 -1.87 -16.37
N GLU A 652 -14.72 -3.15 -16.39
CA GLU A 652 -14.82 -4.04 -17.55
C GLU A 652 -15.55 -3.40 -18.75
N ASP A 653 -16.31 -2.32 -18.55
CA ASP A 653 -17.02 -1.60 -19.62
C ASP A 653 -16.13 -0.73 -20.54
N LYS A 654 -14.83 -0.53 -20.23
CA LYS A 654 -13.87 0.05 -21.19
C LYS A 654 -12.92 -0.97 -21.82
N VAL A 655 -12.95 -2.21 -21.35
CA VAL A 655 -12.27 -3.35 -22.00
C VAL A 655 -12.99 -3.74 -23.30
N SER A 656 -14.24 -3.28 -23.51
CA SER A 656 -15.08 -3.60 -24.66
C SER A 656 -14.68 -2.96 -26.01
N LYS A 657 -13.59 -2.17 -26.10
CA LYS A 657 -13.20 -1.54 -27.39
C LYS A 657 -11.82 -1.90 -27.94
N TYR A 658 -10.99 -2.71 -27.27
CA TYR A 658 -9.64 -2.96 -27.76
C TYR A 658 -9.19 -4.41 -27.55
N ASN A 659 -9.19 -5.16 -28.65
CA ASN A 659 -8.86 -6.58 -28.69
C ASN A 659 -7.43 -6.78 -29.23
N ARG A 660 -6.51 -7.32 -28.41
CA ARG A 660 -5.14 -7.71 -28.84
C ARG A 660 -5.17 -8.60 -30.08
N GLN A 661 -6.14 -9.51 -30.18
CA GLN A 661 -6.30 -10.38 -31.35
C GLN A 661 -6.65 -9.57 -32.60
N ALA A 662 -7.37 -8.45 -32.47
CA ALA A 662 -7.64 -7.55 -33.59
C ALA A 662 -6.36 -6.82 -34.05
N ALA A 663 -5.56 -6.30 -33.11
CA ALA A 663 -4.28 -5.66 -33.45
C ALA A 663 -3.29 -6.66 -34.07
N GLU A 664 -3.20 -7.89 -33.56
CA GLU A 664 -2.38 -8.96 -34.14
C GLU A 664 -2.89 -9.39 -35.52
N LYS A 665 -4.21 -9.44 -35.74
CA LYS A 665 -4.80 -9.74 -37.06
C LYS A 665 -4.47 -8.65 -38.09
N LEU A 666 -4.51 -7.37 -37.68
CA LEU A 666 -4.11 -6.25 -38.53
C LEU A 666 -2.60 -6.28 -38.81
N ALA A 667 -1.78 -6.58 -37.80
CA ALA A 667 -0.33 -6.73 -37.99
C ALA A 667 0.00 -7.89 -38.94
N LYS A 668 -0.69 -9.04 -38.83
CA LYS A 668 -0.56 -10.16 -39.79
C LYS A 668 -0.93 -9.76 -41.21
N LYS A 669 -2.09 -9.09 -41.40
CA LYS A 669 -2.52 -8.56 -42.70
C LYS A 669 -1.44 -7.69 -43.31
N LEU A 670 -0.90 -6.72 -42.56
CA LEU A 670 0.12 -5.81 -43.08
C LEU A 670 1.44 -6.52 -43.36
N LEU A 671 1.82 -7.50 -42.54
CA LEU A 671 3.02 -8.31 -42.77
C LEU A 671 2.94 -9.09 -44.09
N THR A 672 1.80 -9.73 -44.35
CA THR A 672 1.55 -10.44 -45.63
C THR A 672 1.64 -9.50 -46.83
N VAL A 673 1.09 -8.27 -46.71
CA VAL A 673 1.24 -7.26 -47.77
C VAL A 673 2.72 -6.89 -47.95
N LEU A 674 3.46 -6.65 -46.88
CA LEU A 674 4.89 -6.34 -46.98
C LEU A 674 5.73 -7.48 -47.57
N GLU A 675 5.36 -8.73 -47.32
CA GLU A 675 6.00 -9.92 -47.91
C GLU A 675 5.70 -10.07 -49.40
N SER A 676 4.56 -9.57 -49.88
CA SER A 676 4.28 -9.50 -51.33
C SER A 676 5.01 -8.36 -52.06
N LEU A 677 5.62 -7.43 -51.31
CA LEU A 677 6.33 -6.25 -51.84
C LEU A 677 7.85 -6.42 -51.88
N SER A 678 8.37 -7.38 -51.12
CA SER A 678 9.75 -7.88 -51.19
C SER A 678 9.89 -8.88 -52.32
#